data_AF-A0A409WNW7-F1
#
_entry.id   AF-A0A409WNW7-F1
#
_cell.length_a   1.000
_cell.length_b   1.000
_cell.length_c   1.000
_cell.angle_alpha   90.00
_cell.angle_beta   90.00
_cell.angle_gamma   90.00
#
_symmetry.space_group_name_H-M   'P 1'
#
loop_
_entity.id
_entity.type
_entity.pdbx_description
1 polymer ?
#
loop_
_entity_poly.entity_id
_entity_poly.type
_entity_poly.pdbx_seq_one_letter_code
_entity_poly.pdbx_strand_id
1 'polypeptide(L)'
;MAPPPPPPICFPFTSKKPKRRLSWSSSDSRQPLPHPPSNDQKVIRHPSFSPTSTYTTQADGLTFHSDSEKYDELPSELPVLQKNEKGRPKLGRSNTMTGTKKSTTSSKWGYGWGVGKKDKEKEREKEVAMNEKSTSQVDLPLYQPVIRRDSKSTQASRSTQRTQDTQRTQETQRTHASQNSKASGQSQETYRSGGSRSTAPKPRPPLTYGHVLNPQDSTSTLVGSAFERKINDVESIRMKPDTTDRLDEMRRLMAKDNLDYYVVPSEDAHGSEYVAASDKRREFISGFTGSAGQAVVTRSSAYLFTDSRYWLQAQDEIDHNWTLIKCGSPGAPADWIEWLEARVKGSRIGIDARMISHEKATLINTKINGKDSKLVYPPQNLVDLIWVEKPTKSLEMVYIQSTQFAGKDATYKLDKLREWIRQQPHAVPSYSKQEATPSQMHVGTLVTSLSCIAYLLNLRGSDIPYNPLFHGYLFVSLDKAYLFVEPQKLHEEVSGYLDSIGVQKKSYTDLWPFLRRREWGEGKVLIAPQTSYAISLMLTHFRYTIAPSYVEHMMSIKNETEIDGMRRAYLRDGVSFVRFLAWLEYKLSMGYDITEYEAGFRLTEFRRKNKFFMGLAYENISASGPNAALPHYSPKKSTAAMISRELPYLNDSGAQYYDGTCDTTRTVHFGRPTSEMCEAYTRVLQGHIAIDTAIFPEGTSGRQLDVLARKALWKDGMNYMHGTGHGFGAFLSVHEGPHSFASNVPLVPGHVITNEPGFYLEGKWGMRIESALVVTKVKTRGQFNGDVWLGFDRFTCVPIQTRMVKESMLTKEEKQWIKDHNTRCYDKIAPFLKDDKRALKWLKREAERGIGLAPAAGGLSIDWD
;
A
#
# COMPACT_ATOMS: atom_id res chain seq x y z
N MET A 1 -46.92 5.30 4.52
CA MET A 1 -47.45 5.32 3.13
C MET A 1 -46.27 5.21 2.18
N ALA A 2 -46.44 4.53 1.05
CA ALA A 2 -45.41 4.36 0.01
C ALA A 2 -46.01 4.68 -1.37
N PRO A 3 -45.23 5.14 -2.37
CA PRO A 3 -45.74 5.50 -3.69
C PRO A 3 -46.14 4.25 -4.52
N PRO A 4 -47.08 4.39 -5.48
CA PRO A 4 -47.54 3.30 -6.33
C PRO A 4 -46.57 2.97 -7.49
N PRO A 5 -46.63 1.76 -8.07
CA PRO A 5 -45.81 1.35 -9.21
C PRO A 5 -46.32 1.89 -10.57
N PRO A 6 -45.46 2.01 -11.59
CA PRO A 6 -45.85 2.43 -12.95
C PRO A 6 -46.52 1.30 -13.77
N PRO A 7 -47.30 1.65 -14.82
CA PRO A 7 -48.06 0.69 -15.63
C PRO A 7 -47.23 -0.01 -16.74
N PRO A 8 -47.73 -1.15 -17.29
CA PRO A 8 -47.04 -1.92 -18.34
C PRO A 8 -47.21 -1.32 -19.75
N ILE A 9 -46.24 -1.62 -20.63
CA ILE A 9 -46.23 -1.20 -22.04
C ILE A 9 -46.88 -2.28 -22.91
N CYS A 10 -47.83 -1.91 -23.78
CA CYS A 10 -48.45 -2.81 -24.77
C CYS A 10 -48.17 -2.34 -26.21
N PHE A 11 -47.83 -3.30 -27.09
CA PHE A 11 -47.71 -3.07 -28.53
C PHE A 11 -49.05 -3.26 -29.26
N PRO A 12 -49.42 -2.40 -30.23
CA PRO A 12 -50.42 -2.70 -31.25
C PRO A 12 -49.77 -3.31 -32.51
N PHE A 13 -50.54 -4.13 -33.24
CA PHE A 13 -50.08 -4.90 -34.41
C PHE A 13 -51.10 -4.76 -35.56
N THR A 14 -50.65 -4.89 -36.83
CA THR A 14 -51.48 -5.01 -38.07
C THR A 14 -52.27 -3.75 -38.52
N SER A 15 -52.63 -3.53 -39.80
CA SER A 15 -52.12 -4.02 -41.11
C SER A 15 -52.79 -3.27 -42.30
N LYS A 16 -52.20 -3.33 -43.51
CA LYS A 16 -52.88 -3.83 -44.74
C LYS A 16 -51.93 -3.99 -45.95
N LYS A 17 -52.32 -4.91 -46.86
CA LYS A 17 -51.62 -5.40 -48.08
C LYS A 17 -52.13 -4.61 -49.33
N PRO A 18 -51.85 -4.97 -50.62
CA PRO A 18 -50.95 -5.99 -51.20
C PRO A 18 -50.14 -5.61 -52.48
N LYS A 19 -49.19 -6.47 -52.88
CA LYS A 19 -49.07 -7.01 -54.27
C LYS A 19 -48.34 -8.39 -54.25
N ARG A 20 -48.56 -9.20 -55.30
CA ARG A 20 -48.08 -10.61 -55.52
C ARG A 20 -47.00 -10.61 -56.64
N ARG A 21 -46.23 -11.65 -57.03
CA ARG A 21 -46.11 -13.14 -56.82
C ARG A 21 -44.64 -13.50 -57.25
N LEU A 22 -43.77 -14.18 -56.48
CA LEU A 22 -43.48 -15.64 -56.36
C LEU A 22 -42.77 -16.39 -57.54
N SER A 23 -41.91 -17.37 -57.17
CA SER A 23 -41.33 -18.53 -57.93
C SER A 23 -40.11 -18.32 -58.86
N TRP A 24 -39.19 -19.28 -59.11
CA TRP A 24 -38.70 -20.51 -58.39
C TRP A 24 -37.26 -20.88 -58.91
N SER A 25 -36.71 -22.03 -58.51
CA SER A 25 -35.31 -22.55 -58.49
C SER A 25 -34.42 -22.72 -59.77
N SER A 26 -33.09 -22.55 -59.59
CA SER A 26 -31.92 -23.44 -59.92
C SER A 26 -31.43 -23.79 -61.36
N SER A 27 -30.10 -24.12 -61.43
CA SER A 27 -29.29 -24.78 -62.50
C SER A 27 -28.84 -23.93 -63.72
N ASP A 28 -27.68 -24.12 -64.39
CA ASP A 28 -26.35 -24.74 -64.09
C ASP A 28 -25.32 -24.30 -65.21
N SER A 29 -24.01 -24.64 -65.09
CA SER A 29 -23.00 -24.92 -66.17
C SER A 29 -21.64 -24.16 -66.23
N ARG A 30 -20.57 -24.80 -65.72
CA ARG A 30 -19.22 -25.12 -66.30
C ARG A 30 -18.30 -24.08 -67.04
N GLN A 31 -17.12 -23.81 -66.42
CA GLN A 31 -15.68 -23.93 -66.87
C GLN A 31 -15.21 -23.66 -68.33
N PRO A 32 -13.93 -23.22 -68.62
CA PRO A 32 -12.66 -23.90 -68.21
C PRO A 32 -11.36 -23.03 -67.96
N LEU A 33 -10.19 -23.70 -67.82
CA LEU A 33 -8.78 -23.22 -67.62
C LEU A 33 -8.00 -23.09 -68.97
N PRO A 34 -6.87 -22.33 -69.12
CA PRO A 34 -5.50 -22.69 -68.61
C PRO A 34 -4.48 -21.52 -68.35
N HIS A 35 -3.20 -21.86 -68.06
CA HIS A 35 -1.98 -21.00 -67.98
C HIS A 35 -1.31 -20.76 -69.38
N PRO A 36 -0.11 -20.14 -69.49
CA PRO A 36 0.40 -18.79 -69.11
C PRO A 36 0.88 -17.98 -70.37
N PRO A 37 1.52 -16.77 -70.25
CA PRO A 37 3.00 -16.72 -70.44
C PRO A 37 3.81 -15.52 -69.84
N SER A 38 5.15 -15.72 -69.78
CA SER A 38 6.30 -14.78 -69.96
C SER A 38 6.46 -13.42 -69.22
N ASN A 39 7.47 -13.40 -68.32
CA ASN A 39 8.60 -12.45 -68.19
C ASN A 39 8.48 -10.94 -68.55
N ASP A 40 8.70 -10.05 -67.56
CA ASP A 40 9.95 -9.27 -67.31
C ASP A 40 9.72 -8.26 -66.14
N GLN A 41 10.70 -7.77 -65.35
CA GLN A 41 12.15 -8.01 -65.27
C GLN A 41 12.67 -7.76 -63.83
N LYS A 42 13.71 -8.50 -63.38
CA LYS A 42 14.68 -8.19 -62.30
C LYS A 42 14.19 -7.63 -60.94
N VAL A 43 14.15 -8.51 -59.92
CA VAL A 43 14.46 -8.13 -58.52
C VAL A 43 15.90 -8.53 -58.21
N ILE A 44 16.69 -7.63 -57.61
CA ILE A 44 18.04 -7.94 -57.11
C ILE A 44 18.01 -7.92 -55.58
N ARG A 45 18.33 -9.07 -54.97
CA ARG A 45 18.72 -9.21 -53.56
C ARG A 45 20.24 -9.36 -53.47
N HIS A 46 20.85 -8.97 -52.35
CA HIS A 46 22.02 -9.58 -51.66
C HIS A 46 22.55 -8.58 -50.60
N PRO A 47 23.33 -9.00 -49.58
CA PRO A 47 23.09 -10.15 -48.71
C PRO A 47 23.32 -9.84 -47.21
N SER A 48 22.93 -10.77 -46.34
CA SER A 48 23.36 -10.82 -44.93
C SER A 48 24.79 -11.37 -44.78
N PHE A 49 25.57 -10.95 -43.78
CA PHE A 49 26.80 -11.65 -43.37
C PHE A 49 27.07 -11.61 -41.85
N SER A 50 27.93 -12.53 -41.41
CA SER A 50 28.25 -12.89 -40.01
C SER A 50 29.60 -12.30 -39.55
N PRO A 51 29.88 -12.11 -38.23
CA PRO A 51 31.00 -11.29 -37.77
C PRO A 51 32.27 -12.06 -37.36
N THR A 52 33.45 -11.67 -37.90
CA THR A 52 34.75 -11.84 -37.21
C THR A 52 35.80 -10.81 -37.67
N SER A 53 36.58 -10.29 -36.71
CA SER A 53 37.98 -9.79 -36.83
C SER A 53 38.43 -8.90 -38.01
N THR A 54 38.86 -7.67 -37.71
CA THR A 54 40.28 -7.27 -37.92
C THR A 54 40.68 -6.16 -36.92
N TYR A 55 41.96 -6.08 -36.54
CA TYR A 55 42.56 -4.96 -35.81
C TYR A 55 43.19 -3.96 -36.79
N THR A 56 43.00 -2.66 -36.56
CA THR A 56 43.94 -1.58 -36.96
C THR A 56 43.92 -0.47 -35.91
N THR A 57 45.03 0.26 -35.79
CA THR A 57 45.32 1.23 -34.71
C THR A 57 45.40 2.67 -35.22
N GLN A 58 45.53 3.63 -34.28
CA GLN A 58 45.66 5.08 -34.46
C GLN A 58 44.37 5.80 -34.89
N ALA A 59 44.13 7.06 -34.53
CA ALA A 59 44.52 7.88 -33.36
C ALA A 59 43.65 9.18 -33.39
N ASP A 60 43.80 10.04 -32.38
CA ASP A 60 43.18 11.37 -32.24
C ASP A 60 41.66 11.43 -31.97
N GLY A 61 41.17 12.33 -31.10
CA GLY A 61 41.92 13.32 -30.32
C GLY A 61 41.06 14.35 -29.59
N LEU A 62 40.01 13.94 -28.87
CA LEU A 62 39.10 14.85 -28.17
C LEU A 62 38.99 14.52 -26.67
N THR A 63 39.57 15.39 -25.84
CA THR A 63 39.66 15.24 -24.38
C THR A 63 38.37 15.68 -23.68
N PHE A 64 37.77 14.77 -22.90
CA PHE A 64 36.77 15.14 -21.90
C PHE A 64 37.46 15.59 -20.62
N HIS A 65 37.16 16.81 -20.16
CA HIS A 65 37.46 17.21 -18.78
C HIS A 65 36.43 16.57 -17.83
N SER A 66 36.91 15.93 -16.77
CA SER A 66 36.09 15.35 -15.71
C SER A 66 36.22 16.15 -14.42
N ASP A 67 35.25 17.02 -14.14
CA ASP A 67 35.19 17.75 -12.87
C ASP A 67 34.82 16.79 -11.73
N SER A 68 35.84 16.32 -11.01
CA SER A 68 35.70 15.42 -9.86
C SER A 68 35.80 16.20 -8.54
N GLU A 69 34.73 16.92 -8.17
CA GLU A 69 34.63 17.55 -6.85
C GLU A 69 34.27 16.50 -5.78
N LYS A 70 34.96 16.56 -4.63
CA LYS A 70 34.63 15.76 -3.44
C LYS A 70 33.34 16.32 -2.81
N TYR A 71 32.36 15.48 -2.53
CA TYR A 71 31.08 15.89 -1.92
C TYR A 71 31.14 15.84 -0.39
N ASP A 72 30.97 16.99 0.27
CA ASP A 72 30.82 17.08 1.73
C ASP A 72 29.38 16.76 2.18
N GLU A 73 29.23 16.41 3.46
CA GLU A 73 27.97 15.93 4.04
C GLU A 73 26.88 17.01 4.19
N LEU A 74 25.61 16.58 4.08
CA LEU A 74 24.46 17.43 4.38
C LEU A 74 24.39 17.73 5.90
N PRO A 75 24.30 19.01 6.33
CA PRO A 75 24.21 19.38 7.74
C PRO A 75 23.08 18.68 8.49
N SER A 76 23.36 18.31 9.75
CA SER A 76 22.43 17.56 10.62
C SER A 76 21.22 18.36 11.11
N GLU A 77 21.27 19.69 11.05
CA GLU A 77 20.26 20.59 11.62
C GLU A 77 19.71 21.60 10.60
N LEU A 78 18.43 21.95 10.76
CA LEU A 78 17.75 22.94 9.93
C LEU A 78 18.20 24.36 10.29
N PRO A 79 18.56 25.23 9.33
CA PRO A 79 18.77 26.65 9.60
C PRO A 79 17.50 27.29 10.15
N VAL A 80 17.55 27.76 11.39
CA VAL A 80 16.43 28.50 12.00
C VAL A 80 16.22 29.81 11.24
N LEU A 81 15.04 29.99 10.65
CA LEU A 81 14.67 31.20 9.91
C LEU A 81 14.67 32.43 10.84
N GLN A 82 15.75 33.20 10.80
CA GLN A 82 15.85 34.47 11.49
C GLN A 82 14.79 35.45 10.96
N LYS A 83 13.86 35.86 11.84
CA LYS A 83 12.93 36.96 11.54
C LYS A 83 13.65 38.29 11.66
N ASN A 84 14.14 38.81 10.53
CA ASN A 84 14.66 40.17 10.47
C ASN A 84 13.53 41.20 10.66
N GLU A 85 13.43 41.74 11.87
CA GLU A 85 12.76 43.02 12.10
C GLU A 85 13.61 44.18 11.53
N LYS A 86 12.93 45.22 11.02
CA LYS A 86 13.48 46.53 10.60
C LYS A 86 14.28 46.52 9.28
N GLY A 87 13.61 46.92 8.20
CA GLY A 87 14.21 47.18 6.88
C GLY A 87 13.24 47.85 5.90
N ARG A 88 12.74 49.06 6.22
CA ARG A 88 11.86 49.82 5.32
C ARG A 88 12.65 50.73 4.37
N PRO A 89 12.54 50.58 3.04
CA PRO A 89 12.81 51.67 2.11
C PRO A 89 11.73 52.75 2.27
N LYS A 90 12.11 54.03 2.19
CA LYS A 90 11.15 55.11 1.91
C LYS A 90 11.03 55.27 0.39
N LEU A 91 9.80 55.33 -0.12
CA LEU A 91 9.52 55.87 -1.45
C LEU A 91 8.53 57.05 -1.31
N GLY A 92 8.75 58.09 -2.12
CA GLY A 92 8.05 59.37 -1.99
C GLY A 92 6.63 59.35 -2.56
N ARG A 93 5.79 60.27 -2.07
CA ARG A 93 4.52 60.61 -2.73
C ARG A 93 4.80 61.48 -3.96
N SER A 94 4.33 61.06 -5.12
CA SER A 94 3.89 61.98 -6.17
C SER A 94 2.39 62.30 -5.96
N ASN A 95 1.98 63.53 -6.27
CA ASN A 95 0.58 63.96 -6.19
C ASN A 95 -0.02 64.03 -7.60
N THR A 96 -1.22 63.48 -7.77
CA THR A 96 -2.21 63.95 -8.75
C THR A 96 -3.60 63.84 -8.12
N MET A 97 -4.38 64.92 -8.14
CA MET A 97 -5.79 64.93 -7.71
C MET A 97 -6.72 64.64 -8.89
N THR A 98 -7.94 64.14 -8.61
CA THR A 98 -9.22 64.78 -9.00
C THR A 98 -10.44 64.03 -8.44
N GLY A 99 -11.28 64.73 -7.64
CA GLY A 99 -12.71 64.40 -7.40
C GLY A 99 -13.08 63.11 -6.62
N THR A 100 -14.20 63.03 -5.90
CA THR A 100 -15.13 64.08 -5.43
C THR A 100 -15.93 63.59 -4.20
N LYS A 101 -16.31 64.53 -3.30
CA LYS A 101 -17.48 64.61 -2.36
C LYS A 101 -18.39 63.36 -2.17
N LYS A 102 -18.98 63.05 -0.99
CA LYS A 102 -18.91 63.54 0.42
C LYS A 102 -19.83 62.64 1.29
N SER A 103 -19.44 62.29 2.53
CA SER A 103 -20.26 62.16 3.78
C SER A 103 -19.42 61.36 4.81
N THR A 104 -19.02 61.81 6.02
CA THR A 104 -19.79 62.16 7.25
C THR A 104 -20.74 61.04 7.72
N THR A 105 -20.77 60.62 8.99
CA THR A 105 -20.42 61.33 10.26
C THR A 105 -19.73 60.43 11.32
N SER A 106 -19.16 61.03 12.38
CA SER A 106 -18.58 60.42 13.60
C SER A 106 -19.60 59.65 14.47
N SER A 107 -19.26 58.78 15.44
CA SER A 107 -18.26 58.82 16.55
C SER A 107 -17.57 57.45 16.79
N LYS A 108 -16.33 57.29 17.30
CA LYS A 108 -15.48 57.92 18.34
C LYS A 108 -15.57 57.19 19.71
N TRP A 109 -14.41 57.03 20.38
CA TRP A 109 -14.05 56.19 21.56
C TRP A 109 -13.43 54.81 21.18
N GLY A 110 -12.28 54.38 21.73
CA GLY A 110 -11.21 55.14 22.40
C GLY A 110 -10.37 54.34 23.43
N TYR A 111 -9.12 53.98 23.08
CA TYR A 111 -8.10 53.31 23.93
C TYR A 111 -8.43 51.88 24.42
N GLY A 112 -7.45 51.01 24.72
CA GLY A 112 -6.01 51.06 24.40
C GLY A 112 -5.13 50.20 25.31
N TRP A 113 -4.15 49.47 24.73
CA TRP A 113 -3.09 48.66 25.38
C TRP A 113 -3.58 47.43 26.21
N GLY A 114 -2.79 46.38 26.43
CA GLY A 114 -1.46 46.08 25.89
C GLY A 114 -0.75 44.91 26.58
N VAL A 115 -1.12 43.67 26.27
CA VAL A 115 -0.50 42.40 26.75
C VAL A 115 -0.52 41.39 25.59
N GLY A 116 0.42 40.46 25.41
CA GLY A 116 1.74 40.25 26.01
C GLY A 116 2.35 38.96 25.44
N LYS A 117 3.67 38.88 25.21
CA LYS A 117 4.26 37.71 24.47
C LYS A 117 4.01 36.34 25.13
N LYS A 118 3.71 36.30 26.44
CA LYS A 118 3.40 35.06 27.19
C LYS A 118 2.09 34.39 26.78
N ASP A 119 1.13 35.13 26.23
CA ASP A 119 -0.17 34.54 25.90
C ASP A 119 -0.10 33.59 24.70
N LYS A 120 0.80 33.82 23.73
CA LYS A 120 1.05 32.86 22.63
C LYS A 120 1.78 31.59 23.05
N GLU A 121 2.52 31.66 24.15
CA GLU A 121 3.17 30.50 24.76
C GLU A 121 2.12 29.67 25.51
N LYS A 122 1.26 30.33 26.30
CA LYS A 122 0.09 29.72 26.93
C LYS A 122 -0.99 29.24 25.95
N GLU A 123 -1.14 29.86 24.79
CA GLU A 123 -2.00 29.35 23.71
C GLU A 123 -1.42 28.06 23.12
N ARG A 124 -0.09 27.97 22.93
CA ARG A 124 0.57 26.72 22.53
C ARG A 124 0.49 25.63 23.60
N GLU A 125 0.77 25.96 24.86
CA GLU A 125 0.61 25.03 25.98
C GLU A 125 -0.85 24.57 26.11
N LYS A 126 -1.83 25.43 25.81
CA LYS A 126 -3.25 25.06 25.74
C LYS A 126 -3.63 24.26 24.50
N GLU A 127 -3.05 24.51 23.32
CA GLU A 127 -3.28 23.68 22.13
C GLU A 127 -2.66 22.28 22.30
N VAL A 128 -1.47 22.19 22.93
CA VAL A 128 -0.86 20.91 23.33
C VAL A 128 -1.69 20.21 24.41
N ALA A 129 -2.03 20.89 25.52
CA ALA A 129 -2.85 20.30 26.58
C ALA A 129 -4.29 20.01 26.15
N MET A 130 -4.81 20.68 25.11
CA MET A 130 -6.05 20.30 24.44
C MET A 130 -5.86 19.09 23.53
N ASN A 131 -4.75 18.94 22.80
CA ASN A 131 -4.47 17.70 22.06
C ASN A 131 -4.33 16.51 23.03
N GLU A 132 -3.61 16.66 24.14
CA GLU A 132 -3.46 15.61 25.16
C GLU A 132 -4.77 15.27 25.90
N LYS A 133 -5.69 16.24 26.05
CA LYS A 133 -7.01 16.03 26.70
C LYS A 133 -8.18 15.84 25.73
N SER A 134 -7.95 15.95 24.42
CA SER A 134 -8.95 15.75 23.35
C SER A 134 -8.39 14.92 22.18
N THR A 135 -7.69 13.84 22.54
CA THR A 135 -7.96 12.56 21.88
C THR A 135 -9.43 12.23 22.15
N SER A 136 -10.33 12.68 21.26
CA SER A 136 -11.59 11.98 21.04
C SER A 136 -11.22 10.57 20.60
N GLN A 137 -11.15 9.65 21.57
CA GLN A 137 -11.03 8.24 21.27
C GLN A 137 -12.30 7.86 20.50
N VAL A 138 -12.18 7.78 19.17
CA VAL A 138 -13.09 6.99 18.34
C VAL A 138 -12.76 5.54 18.67
N ASP A 139 -13.18 5.11 19.86
CA ASP A 139 -12.88 3.80 20.40
C ASP A 139 -13.34 2.74 19.40
N LEU A 140 -12.41 1.86 19.03
CA LEU A 140 -12.74 0.74 18.16
C LEU A 140 -13.92 -0.02 18.75
N PRO A 141 -14.94 -0.38 17.93
CA PRO A 141 -16.12 -1.03 18.43
C PRO A 141 -15.73 -2.32 19.14
N LEU A 142 -15.99 -2.35 20.45
CA LEU A 142 -15.84 -3.54 21.29
C LEU A 142 -16.59 -4.72 20.67
N TYR A 143 -16.08 -5.93 20.87
CA TYR A 143 -16.71 -7.15 20.34
C TYR A 143 -18.22 -7.19 20.66
N GLN A 144 -19.06 -7.25 19.63
CA GLN A 144 -20.50 -7.38 19.80
C GLN A 144 -20.88 -8.86 19.93
N PRO A 145 -21.47 -9.31 21.06
CA PRO A 145 -21.89 -10.70 21.22
C PRO A 145 -22.92 -11.11 20.16
N VAL A 146 -22.73 -12.27 19.53
CA VAL A 146 -23.61 -12.78 18.47
C VAL A 146 -25.02 -13.07 19.03
N ILE A 147 -25.93 -12.11 18.84
CA ILE A 147 -27.35 -12.31 19.13
C ILE A 147 -27.96 -13.19 18.03
N ARG A 148 -28.16 -14.49 18.33
CA ARG A 148 -29.07 -15.32 17.54
C ARG A 148 -30.49 -14.77 17.66
N ARG A 149 -30.92 -14.01 16.65
CA ARG A 149 -32.36 -13.77 16.42
C ARG A 149 -32.94 -14.98 15.73
N ASP A 150 -33.46 -15.92 16.51
CA ASP A 150 -34.29 -17.00 15.98
C ASP A 150 -35.51 -16.38 15.29
N SER A 151 -35.60 -16.54 13.97
CA SER A 151 -36.70 -16.01 13.16
C SER A 151 -37.96 -16.87 13.31
N LYS A 152 -38.56 -16.87 14.50
CA LYS A 152 -39.89 -17.42 14.74
C LYS A 152 -40.92 -16.29 14.74
N SER A 153 -41.67 -16.23 13.65
CA SER A 153 -42.91 -15.45 13.58
C SER A 153 -44.02 -16.15 14.37
N THR A 154 -44.57 -15.48 15.38
CA THR A 154 -45.96 -15.72 15.82
C THR A 154 -46.55 -14.46 16.44
N GLN A 155 -47.87 -14.39 16.47
CA GLN A 155 -48.65 -13.20 16.82
C GLN A 155 -48.92 -13.10 18.33
N ALA A 156 -49.18 -11.86 18.76
CA ALA A 156 -50.21 -11.44 19.71
C ALA A 156 -50.19 -11.86 21.21
N SER A 157 -50.37 -10.81 22.02
CA SER A 157 -51.28 -10.70 23.18
C SER A 157 -51.04 -11.42 24.52
N ARG A 158 -50.80 -10.55 25.52
CA ARG A 158 -51.49 -10.43 26.83
C ARG A 158 -51.34 -11.50 27.93
N SER A 159 -50.63 -11.06 28.97
CA SER A 159 -51.10 -10.93 30.37
C SER A 159 -51.05 -12.13 31.34
N THR A 160 -51.17 -11.80 32.64
CA THR A 160 -51.27 -12.64 33.86
C THR A 160 -50.08 -13.58 34.13
N GLN A 161 -49.25 -13.35 35.16
CA GLN A 161 -49.48 -13.34 36.64
C GLN A 161 -49.36 -14.75 37.27
N ARG A 162 -48.41 -14.88 38.22
CA ARG A 162 -48.46 -15.75 39.43
C ARG A 162 -48.57 -17.28 39.17
N THR A 163 -48.22 -18.20 40.09
CA THR A 163 -47.52 -18.15 41.38
C THR A 163 -46.81 -19.50 41.62
N GLN A 164 -45.66 -19.47 42.29
CA GLN A 164 -45.22 -20.35 43.41
C GLN A 164 -45.41 -21.89 43.44
N ASP A 165 -44.51 -22.50 44.23
CA ASP A 165 -44.67 -23.72 45.05
C ASP A 165 -44.75 -25.10 44.36
N THR A 166 -44.29 -26.21 44.97
CA THR A 166 -43.31 -26.44 46.07
C THR A 166 -42.81 -27.91 46.03
N GLN A 167 -41.89 -28.25 46.94
CA GLN A 167 -41.56 -29.60 47.47
C GLN A 167 -40.55 -30.45 46.64
N ARG A 168 -39.55 -31.18 47.17
CA ARG A 168 -38.98 -31.51 48.52
C ARG A 168 -39.03 -33.01 48.85
N THR A 169 -37.88 -33.66 48.76
CA THR A 169 -37.27 -34.66 49.69
C THR A 169 -35.79 -34.82 49.26
N GLN A 170 -34.77 -34.66 50.11
CA GLN A 170 -34.29 -35.52 51.23
C GLN A 170 -33.81 -36.90 50.72
N GLU A 171 -32.50 -37.18 50.63
CA GLU A 171 -31.56 -37.71 51.66
C GLU A 171 -31.12 -39.15 51.26
N THR A 172 -30.03 -39.79 51.71
CA THR A 172 -29.03 -39.48 52.77
C THR A 172 -27.62 -40.08 52.49
N GLN A 173 -26.57 -39.30 52.74
CA GLN A 173 -25.30 -39.61 53.48
C GLN A 173 -24.45 -40.92 53.30
N ARG A 174 -23.12 -40.70 53.07
CA ARG A 174 -21.92 -41.23 53.84
C ARG A 174 -21.59 -42.76 53.78
N THR A 175 -20.41 -43.34 54.09
CA THR A 175 -18.96 -43.02 54.39
C THR A 175 -18.14 -44.37 54.32
N HIS A 176 -16.82 -44.60 54.49
CA HIS A 176 -15.52 -43.95 54.83
C HIS A 176 -14.39 -44.82 54.15
N ALA A 177 -13.14 -44.45 53.81
CA ALA A 177 -11.96 -43.80 54.44
C ALA A 177 -10.90 -44.76 55.09
N SER A 178 -9.60 -44.35 55.08
CA SER A 178 -8.38 -44.98 55.71
C SER A 178 -7.67 -46.14 54.94
N GLN A 179 -6.35 -46.46 55.06
CA GLN A 179 -5.15 -45.75 55.60
C GLN A 179 -3.76 -46.38 55.21
N ASN A 180 -2.70 -45.55 55.17
CA ASN A 180 -1.26 -45.72 55.57
C ASN A 180 -0.36 -46.99 55.36
N SER A 181 0.83 -46.78 54.75
CA SER A 181 2.22 -47.12 55.22
C SER A 181 3.26 -46.61 54.17
N LYS A 182 4.48 -46.07 54.42
CA LYS A 182 5.69 -46.36 55.25
C LYS A 182 6.53 -47.57 54.78
N ALA A 183 7.88 -47.57 54.68
CA ALA A 183 8.96 -46.53 54.77
C ALA A 183 10.36 -47.11 54.34
N SER A 184 11.44 -46.29 54.40
CA SER A 184 12.91 -46.60 54.31
C SER A 184 13.51 -47.15 52.99
N GLY A 185 14.83 -47.08 52.68
CA GLY A 185 16.03 -46.67 53.46
C GLY A 185 17.22 -46.11 52.62
N GLN A 186 18.47 -46.11 53.15
CA GLN A 186 19.61 -45.25 52.72
C GLN A 186 20.93 -45.98 52.34
N SER A 187 21.76 -45.35 51.48
CA SER A 187 23.26 -45.23 51.48
C SER A 187 23.70 -44.51 50.17
N GLN A 188 24.76 -43.69 50.03
CA GLN A 188 26.20 -43.75 50.38
C GLN A 188 26.98 -44.89 49.68
N GLU A 189 28.22 -44.72 49.19
CA GLU A 189 29.22 -43.67 49.45
C GLU A 189 30.09 -43.28 48.22
N THR A 190 31.35 -42.85 48.41
CA THR A 190 32.23 -42.16 47.42
C THR A 190 33.41 -43.02 46.93
N TYR A 191 34.17 -42.57 45.91
CA TYR A 191 35.64 -42.36 46.02
C TYR A 191 36.23 -41.55 44.82
N ARG A 192 37.57 -41.39 44.75
CA ARG A 192 38.33 -40.38 43.96
C ARG A 192 39.37 -40.96 42.98
N SER A 193 39.92 -40.06 42.14
CA SER A 193 41.26 -40.06 41.46
C SER A 193 41.33 -40.55 40.00
N GLY A 194 42.24 -40.02 39.14
CA GLY A 194 43.02 -38.77 39.28
C GLY A 194 44.23 -38.58 38.33
N GLY A 195 44.35 -37.40 37.70
CA GLY A 195 45.58 -36.88 37.06
C GLY A 195 45.78 -37.19 35.56
N SER A 196 46.61 -36.43 34.79
CA SER A 196 47.23 -35.11 35.07
C SER A 196 47.83 -34.44 33.80
N ARG A 197 47.96 -33.10 33.81
CA ARG A 197 48.87 -32.23 33.00
C ARG A 197 48.63 -32.17 31.47
N SER A 198 48.86 -31.06 30.75
CA SER A 198 49.10 -29.62 31.06
C SER A 198 48.83 -28.80 29.76
N THR A 199 49.08 -27.50 29.53
CA THR A 199 49.91 -26.44 30.14
C THR A 199 49.27 -25.04 29.86
N ALA A 200 50.01 -23.94 30.02
CA ALA A 200 49.62 -22.53 29.73
C ALA A 200 50.89 -21.75 29.21
N PRO A 201 50.99 -20.39 29.05
CA PRO A 201 50.31 -19.28 29.77
C PRO A 201 49.85 -18.05 28.93
N LYS A 202 49.42 -16.97 29.61
CA LYS A 202 49.14 -15.59 29.13
C LYS A 202 50.04 -14.57 29.87
N PRO A 203 50.13 -13.28 29.45
CA PRO A 203 49.55 -12.19 30.27
C PRO A 203 48.90 -11.01 29.47
N ARG A 204 48.67 -9.85 30.13
CA ARG A 204 47.95 -8.59 29.74
C ARG A 204 48.66 -7.35 30.39
N PRO A 205 48.26 -6.05 30.19
CA PRO A 205 47.56 -5.34 29.09
C PRO A 205 48.52 -4.27 28.42
N PRO A 206 48.54 -2.90 28.60
CA PRO A 206 47.69 -1.87 29.26
C PRO A 206 47.34 -0.54 28.46
N LEU A 207 46.36 0.22 28.98
CA LEU A 207 46.22 1.71 29.09
C LEU A 207 46.31 2.73 27.90
N THR A 208 45.12 3.31 27.57
CA THR A 208 44.74 4.77 27.47
C THR A 208 45.25 5.77 26.39
N TYR A 209 44.36 6.77 26.17
CA TYR A 209 44.47 8.02 25.40
C TYR A 209 44.53 7.92 23.86
N GLY A 210 44.05 8.97 23.20
CA GLY A 210 43.99 9.13 21.75
C GLY A 210 43.72 10.59 21.38
N HIS A 211 43.68 10.92 20.08
CA HIS A 211 43.28 12.26 19.61
C HIS A 211 42.74 12.25 18.17
N VAL A 212 42.06 13.34 17.82
CA VAL A 212 41.44 13.63 16.53
C VAL A 212 42.49 13.98 15.46
N LEU A 213 42.31 13.52 14.22
CA LEU A 213 42.32 14.35 12.99
C LEU A 213 41.94 13.54 11.73
N ASN A 214 41.57 14.26 10.65
CA ASN A 214 40.94 13.73 9.43
C ASN A 214 41.91 13.85 8.21
N PRO A 215 41.52 13.75 6.91
CA PRO A 215 42.18 12.80 6.02
C PRO A 215 42.90 13.42 4.80
N GLN A 216 43.80 12.67 4.16
CA GLN A 216 44.05 12.86 2.72
C GLN A 216 44.64 11.65 2.00
N ASP A 217 44.06 11.41 0.82
CA ASP A 217 44.58 10.84 -0.42
C ASP A 217 45.44 9.56 -0.41
N SER A 218 44.85 8.51 -0.99
CA SER A 218 45.43 7.91 -2.20
C SER A 218 44.30 7.60 -3.20
N THR A 219 44.49 8.05 -4.44
CA THR A 219 43.49 8.01 -5.52
C THR A 219 44.01 7.18 -6.70
N SER A 220 43.13 6.88 -7.66
CA SER A 220 43.40 6.12 -8.89
C SER A 220 43.61 4.60 -8.67
N THR A 221 43.16 3.68 -9.55
CA THR A 221 42.61 3.86 -10.91
C THR A 221 41.52 2.82 -11.23
N LEU A 222 40.32 3.26 -11.60
CA LEU A 222 39.51 2.76 -12.74
C LEU A 222 39.45 1.24 -13.05
N VAL A 223 39.27 0.34 -12.07
CA VAL A 223 38.90 -1.09 -12.31
C VAL A 223 37.65 -1.55 -11.52
N GLY A 224 36.85 -0.63 -10.98
CA GLY A 224 35.58 -1.00 -10.31
C GLY A 224 34.49 -1.52 -11.28
N SER A 225 34.41 -0.94 -12.49
CA SER A 225 33.29 -1.14 -13.42
C SER A 225 33.33 -2.44 -14.25
N ALA A 226 34.21 -3.38 -13.92
CA ALA A 226 34.30 -4.68 -14.58
C ALA A 226 33.78 -5.84 -13.71
N PHE A 227 33.85 -5.72 -12.38
CA PHE A 227 33.47 -6.81 -11.47
C PHE A 227 31.95 -6.88 -11.27
N GLU A 228 31.29 -5.73 -11.09
CA GLU A 228 29.82 -5.63 -11.03
C GLU A 228 29.13 -6.00 -12.35
N ARG A 229 29.85 -5.99 -13.48
CA ARG A 229 29.35 -6.46 -14.78
C ARG A 229 29.28 -7.98 -14.92
N LYS A 230 29.60 -8.75 -13.86
CA LYS A 230 29.70 -10.22 -13.91
C LYS A 230 28.92 -10.95 -12.82
N ILE A 231 27.95 -10.30 -12.17
CA ILE A 231 26.94 -10.97 -11.35
C ILE A 231 25.58 -10.83 -12.05
N ASN A 232 24.97 -11.98 -12.30
CA ASN A 232 23.71 -12.25 -12.99
C ASN A 232 22.67 -11.11 -12.99
N ASP A 233 22.54 -10.41 -14.13
CA ASP A 233 21.29 -9.75 -14.52
C ASP A 233 21.21 -9.52 -16.04
N VAL A 234 21.50 -10.60 -16.79
CA VAL A 234 20.93 -10.79 -18.12
C VAL A 234 19.56 -11.41 -17.91
N GLU A 235 18.54 -10.57 -17.77
CA GLU A 235 17.16 -11.01 -18.03
C GLU A 235 17.12 -11.53 -19.47
N SER A 236 17.11 -12.84 -19.64
CA SER A 236 16.68 -13.44 -20.89
C SER A 236 15.25 -12.97 -21.16
N ILE A 237 14.92 -12.74 -22.43
CA ILE A 237 13.54 -12.47 -22.85
C ILE A 237 12.71 -13.67 -22.39
N ARG A 238 11.94 -13.50 -21.30
CA ARG A 238 11.09 -14.55 -20.76
C ARG A 238 10.01 -14.84 -21.79
N MET A 239 10.23 -15.87 -22.61
CA MET A 239 9.15 -16.52 -23.35
C MET A 239 8.04 -16.86 -22.35
N LYS A 240 6.77 -16.68 -22.76
CA LYS A 240 5.62 -16.98 -21.89
C LYS A 240 5.81 -18.36 -21.26
N PRO A 241 5.78 -18.49 -19.92
CA PRO A 241 6.12 -19.74 -19.28
C PRO A 241 5.06 -20.78 -19.64
N ASP A 242 5.47 -21.90 -20.23
CA ASP A 242 4.57 -23.03 -20.43
C ASP A 242 4.22 -23.63 -19.04
N THR A 243 2.94 -23.63 -18.72
CA THR A 243 2.40 -24.12 -17.45
C THR A 243 1.78 -25.51 -17.56
N THR A 244 1.82 -26.15 -18.72
CA THR A 244 1.16 -27.44 -19.00
C THR A 244 1.58 -28.52 -18.00
N ASP A 245 2.87 -28.82 -17.88
CA ASP A 245 3.40 -29.81 -16.93
C ASP A 245 3.04 -29.47 -15.46
N ARG A 246 3.06 -28.17 -15.11
CA ARG A 246 2.73 -27.70 -13.76
C ARG A 246 1.26 -27.94 -13.45
N LEU A 247 0.38 -27.72 -14.42
CA LEU A 247 -1.06 -27.93 -14.30
C LEU A 247 -1.43 -29.42 -14.26
N ASP A 248 -0.75 -30.28 -15.02
CA ASP A 248 -1.06 -31.71 -15.03
C ASP A 248 -0.58 -32.44 -13.77
N GLU A 249 0.61 -32.12 -13.25
CA GLU A 249 1.02 -32.63 -11.94
C GLU A 249 0.14 -32.06 -10.81
N MET A 250 -0.26 -30.78 -10.90
CA MET A 250 -1.23 -30.17 -9.99
C MET A 250 -2.59 -30.91 -10.02
N ARG A 251 -3.09 -31.26 -11.22
CA ARG A 251 -4.32 -32.06 -11.40
C ARG A 251 -4.16 -33.47 -10.83
N ARG A 252 -2.98 -34.09 -10.94
CA ARG A 252 -2.67 -35.40 -10.33
C ARG A 252 -2.75 -35.35 -8.80
N LEU A 253 -2.23 -34.28 -8.18
CA LEU A 253 -2.37 -34.04 -6.74
C LEU A 253 -3.83 -33.76 -6.34
N MET A 254 -4.56 -32.95 -7.11
CA MET A 254 -5.99 -32.71 -6.90
C MET A 254 -6.82 -34.00 -6.96
N ALA A 255 -6.51 -34.91 -7.89
CA ALA A 255 -7.20 -36.19 -8.00
C ALA A 255 -7.02 -37.06 -6.76
N LYS A 256 -5.80 -37.10 -6.20
CA LYS A 256 -5.47 -37.84 -4.97
C LYS A 256 -6.29 -37.39 -3.76
N ASP A 257 -6.49 -36.08 -3.61
CA ASP A 257 -7.30 -35.50 -2.53
C ASP A 257 -8.81 -35.39 -2.90
N ASN A 258 -9.21 -35.97 -4.04
CA ASN A 258 -10.54 -35.89 -4.64
C ASN A 258 -11.08 -34.44 -4.70
N LEU A 259 -10.34 -33.53 -5.31
CA LEU A 259 -10.72 -32.13 -5.48
C LEU A 259 -11.29 -31.89 -6.88
N ASP A 260 -12.28 -31.00 -6.98
CA ASP A 260 -12.84 -30.52 -8.26
C ASP A 260 -12.17 -29.20 -8.68
N TYR A 261 -11.86 -28.36 -7.68
CA TYR A 261 -11.20 -27.06 -7.80
C TYR A 261 -10.03 -26.97 -6.80
N TYR A 262 -8.98 -26.23 -7.12
CA TYR A 262 -8.00 -25.74 -6.15
C TYR A 262 -7.73 -24.25 -6.37
N VAL A 263 -7.74 -23.48 -5.28
CA VAL A 263 -7.54 -22.03 -5.28
C VAL A 263 -6.13 -21.71 -4.78
N VAL A 264 -5.40 -20.90 -5.55
CA VAL A 264 -4.08 -20.35 -5.22
C VAL A 264 -4.20 -18.82 -5.11
N PRO A 265 -4.27 -18.28 -3.87
CA PRO A 265 -4.30 -16.83 -3.64
C PRO A 265 -2.97 -16.13 -3.99
N SER A 266 -2.97 -14.79 -4.03
CA SER A 266 -1.73 -13.99 -3.92
C SER A 266 -1.17 -14.08 -2.50
N GLU A 267 -2.07 -14.10 -1.52
CA GLU A 267 -1.80 -13.84 -0.11
C GLU A 267 -1.01 -14.97 0.58
N ASP A 268 -0.14 -14.59 1.52
CA ASP A 268 0.70 -15.50 2.31
C ASP A 268 0.03 -15.95 3.63
N ALA A 269 0.82 -16.51 4.56
CA ALA A 269 0.34 -17.00 5.86
C ALA A 269 -0.01 -15.89 6.88
N HIS A 270 0.20 -14.62 6.50
CA HIS A 270 0.00 -13.41 7.31
C HIS A 270 -1.06 -12.48 6.71
N GLY A 271 -1.42 -12.68 5.43
CA GLY A 271 -2.35 -11.83 4.68
C GLY A 271 -1.67 -10.69 3.92
N SER A 272 -0.36 -10.78 3.65
CA SER A 272 0.40 -9.73 2.96
C SER A 272 -0.02 -9.57 1.49
N GLU A 273 -0.10 -8.32 1.01
CA GLU A 273 -0.37 -8.01 -0.40
C GLU A 273 0.86 -8.28 -1.29
N TYR A 274 2.00 -7.73 -0.90
CA TYR A 274 3.30 -8.11 -1.45
C TYR A 274 3.84 -9.29 -0.64
N VAL A 275 4.28 -10.34 -1.32
CA VAL A 275 4.77 -11.58 -0.69
C VAL A 275 6.23 -11.85 -1.04
N ALA A 276 6.92 -12.57 -0.15
CA ALA A 276 8.27 -13.04 -0.40
C ALA A 276 8.34 -13.98 -1.62
N ALA A 277 9.52 -14.09 -2.24
CA ALA A 277 9.74 -14.99 -3.39
C ALA A 277 9.36 -16.46 -3.11
N SER A 278 9.53 -16.91 -1.86
CA SER A 278 9.11 -18.22 -1.36
C SER A 278 7.60 -18.47 -1.35
N ASP A 279 6.79 -17.42 -1.47
CA ASP A 279 5.34 -17.48 -1.29
C ASP A 279 4.56 -16.96 -2.52
N LYS A 280 5.27 -16.55 -3.60
CA LYS A 280 4.79 -16.23 -4.96
C LYS A 280 4.16 -17.43 -5.73
N ARG A 281 3.37 -18.27 -5.06
CA ARG A 281 2.77 -19.51 -5.62
C ARG A 281 1.91 -19.27 -6.86
N ARG A 282 1.13 -18.19 -6.85
CA ARG A 282 0.28 -17.80 -7.99
C ARG A 282 1.10 -17.43 -9.22
N GLU A 283 2.23 -16.74 -9.06
CA GLU A 283 3.19 -16.45 -10.14
C GLU A 283 3.84 -17.74 -10.67
N PHE A 284 4.26 -18.65 -9.79
CA PHE A 284 4.81 -19.94 -10.21
C PHE A 284 3.80 -20.78 -11.02
N ILE A 285 2.54 -20.89 -10.59
CA ILE A 285 1.57 -21.77 -11.27
C ILE A 285 1.02 -21.17 -12.58
N SER A 286 0.93 -19.84 -12.69
CA SER A 286 0.25 -19.16 -13.81
C SER A 286 1.11 -18.24 -14.68
N GLY A 287 2.34 -17.93 -14.28
CA GLY A 287 3.23 -16.98 -14.98
C GLY A 287 2.95 -15.49 -14.70
N PHE A 288 1.72 -15.13 -14.31
CA PHE A 288 1.32 -13.75 -14.03
C PHE A 288 1.98 -13.18 -12.75
N THR A 289 2.57 -11.99 -12.84
CA THR A 289 3.46 -11.40 -11.82
C THR A 289 2.86 -10.27 -10.97
N GLY A 290 1.75 -9.63 -11.39
CA GLY A 290 1.14 -8.47 -10.69
C GLY A 290 0.73 -8.74 -9.23
N SER A 291 0.56 -7.73 -8.37
CA SER A 291 0.34 -7.98 -6.92
C SER A 291 -0.98 -8.71 -6.65
N ALA A 292 -2.08 -8.24 -7.23
CA ALA A 292 -3.42 -8.77 -6.98
C ALA A 292 -3.84 -9.81 -8.02
N GLY A 293 -4.25 -10.99 -7.56
CA GLY A 293 -5.00 -11.95 -8.35
C GLY A 293 -5.14 -13.31 -7.69
N GLN A 294 -6.06 -14.12 -8.16
CA GLN A 294 -6.26 -15.49 -7.68
C GLN A 294 -6.26 -16.46 -8.86
N ALA A 295 -5.52 -17.55 -8.74
CA ALA A 295 -5.52 -18.64 -9.71
C ALA A 295 -6.44 -19.77 -9.22
N VAL A 296 -7.33 -20.26 -10.09
CA VAL A 296 -8.22 -21.40 -9.79
C VAL A 296 -7.98 -22.49 -10.85
N VAL A 297 -7.41 -23.60 -10.40
CA VAL A 297 -7.22 -24.80 -11.22
C VAL A 297 -8.43 -25.72 -11.05
N THR A 298 -8.94 -26.27 -12.14
CA THR A 298 -9.96 -27.33 -12.13
C THR A 298 -9.37 -28.61 -12.70
N ARG A 299 -10.14 -29.70 -12.63
CA ARG A 299 -9.80 -31.00 -13.26
C ARG A 299 -9.44 -30.93 -14.75
N SER A 300 -9.86 -29.89 -15.47
CA SER A 300 -9.71 -29.78 -16.93
C SER A 300 -9.33 -28.40 -17.46
N SER A 301 -9.21 -27.38 -16.60
CA SER A 301 -9.07 -25.97 -17.03
C SER A 301 -8.36 -25.15 -15.95
N ALA A 302 -7.86 -23.97 -16.30
CA ALA A 302 -7.27 -23.02 -15.35
C ALA A 302 -7.80 -21.60 -15.59
N TYR A 303 -8.06 -20.87 -14.50
CA TYR A 303 -8.66 -19.53 -14.53
C TYR A 303 -7.84 -18.56 -13.68
N LEU A 304 -7.51 -17.39 -14.24
CA LEU A 304 -6.86 -16.31 -13.51
C LEU A 304 -7.84 -15.16 -13.31
N PHE A 305 -8.02 -14.75 -12.05
CA PHE A 305 -8.89 -13.64 -11.64
C PHE A 305 -8.02 -12.45 -11.25
N THR A 306 -8.27 -11.29 -11.85
CA THR A 306 -7.64 -10.03 -11.40
C THR A 306 -8.48 -8.81 -11.77
N ASP A 307 -8.19 -7.69 -11.12
CA ASP A 307 -8.86 -6.41 -11.30
C ASP A 307 -8.29 -5.58 -12.46
N SER A 308 -8.94 -4.46 -12.75
CA SER A 308 -8.65 -3.60 -13.90
C SER A 308 -7.22 -3.07 -14.01
N ARG A 309 -6.46 -3.01 -12.91
CA ARG A 309 -5.04 -2.58 -12.93
C ARG A 309 -4.16 -3.55 -13.71
N TYR A 310 -4.61 -4.80 -13.86
CA TYR A 310 -3.78 -5.93 -14.32
C TYR A 310 -4.35 -6.70 -15.51
N TRP A 311 -5.51 -6.34 -16.08
CA TRP A 311 -6.14 -7.12 -17.16
C TRP A 311 -5.26 -7.30 -18.40
N LEU A 312 -4.52 -6.27 -18.83
CA LEU A 312 -3.64 -6.37 -20.00
C LEU A 312 -2.34 -7.12 -19.66
N GLN A 313 -1.71 -6.81 -18.53
CA GLN A 313 -0.55 -7.57 -18.04
C GLN A 313 -0.87 -9.08 -17.92
N ALA A 314 -2.03 -9.43 -17.38
CA ALA A 314 -2.43 -10.83 -17.26
C ALA A 314 -2.64 -11.49 -18.63
N GLN A 315 -3.20 -10.78 -19.61
CA GLN A 315 -3.37 -11.25 -20.98
C GLN A 315 -2.01 -11.44 -21.71
N ASP A 316 -1.00 -10.65 -21.36
CA ASP A 316 0.35 -10.75 -21.90
C ASP A 316 1.24 -11.77 -21.16
N GLU A 317 1.08 -11.98 -19.85
CA GLU A 317 1.94 -12.89 -19.07
C GLU A 317 1.47 -14.36 -19.06
N ILE A 318 0.16 -14.65 -19.14
CA ILE A 318 -0.33 -16.04 -19.12
C ILE A 318 -0.21 -16.75 -20.47
N ASP A 319 -0.03 -18.07 -20.43
CA ASP A 319 -0.02 -18.96 -21.60
C ASP A 319 -1.45 -19.33 -22.08
N HIS A 320 -1.53 -20.28 -23.01
CA HIS A 320 -2.77 -20.77 -23.62
C HIS A 320 -3.64 -21.67 -22.70
N ASN A 321 -3.13 -22.12 -21.55
CA ASN A 321 -3.86 -22.97 -20.60
C ASN A 321 -4.82 -22.16 -19.69
N TRP A 322 -4.59 -20.85 -19.55
CA TRP A 322 -5.30 -19.99 -18.59
C TRP A 322 -6.37 -19.12 -19.26
N THR A 323 -7.58 -19.14 -18.70
CA THR A 323 -8.64 -18.18 -19.04
C THR A 323 -8.61 -17.00 -18.06
N LEU A 324 -8.32 -15.79 -18.57
CA LEU A 324 -8.43 -14.55 -17.79
C LEU A 324 -9.90 -14.18 -17.54
N ILE A 325 -10.25 -13.97 -16.27
CA ILE A 325 -11.52 -13.41 -15.82
C ILE A 325 -11.28 -11.96 -15.37
N LYS A 326 -11.82 -11.00 -16.14
CA LYS A 326 -11.69 -9.56 -15.89
C LYS A 326 -12.67 -9.09 -14.80
N CYS A 327 -12.33 -9.33 -13.53
CA CYS A 327 -13.20 -9.11 -12.36
C CYS A 327 -13.69 -7.65 -12.27
N GLY A 328 -14.99 -7.48 -12.03
CA GLY A 328 -15.63 -6.15 -11.93
C GLY A 328 -15.85 -5.43 -13.26
N SER A 329 -15.53 -6.03 -14.42
CA SER A 329 -15.95 -5.50 -15.72
C SER A 329 -17.46 -5.74 -15.98
N PRO A 330 -18.14 -4.93 -16.82
CA PRO A 330 -19.57 -5.09 -17.07
C PRO A 330 -19.95 -6.48 -17.60
N GLY A 331 -20.77 -7.21 -16.85
CA GLY A 331 -21.19 -8.58 -17.18
C GLY A 331 -20.23 -9.68 -16.73
N ALA A 332 -19.06 -9.33 -16.18
CA ALA A 332 -18.19 -10.26 -15.45
C ALA A 332 -18.59 -10.32 -13.96
N PRO A 333 -18.19 -11.39 -13.23
CA PRO A 333 -18.34 -11.43 -11.78
C PRO A 333 -17.51 -10.33 -11.10
N ALA A 334 -17.94 -9.87 -9.93
CA ALA A 334 -17.21 -8.91 -9.12
C ALA A 334 -15.90 -9.49 -8.57
N ASP A 335 -15.90 -10.77 -8.18
CA ASP A 335 -14.72 -11.48 -7.68
C ASP A 335 -14.73 -12.99 -8.03
N TRP A 336 -13.67 -13.70 -7.65
CA TRP A 336 -13.55 -15.14 -7.82
C TRP A 336 -14.53 -15.95 -6.96
N ILE A 337 -15.03 -15.38 -5.85
CA ILE A 337 -15.98 -16.03 -4.94
C ILE A 337 -17.37 -16.09 -5.58
N GLU A 338 -17.82 -15.01 -6.23
CA GLU A 338 -19.04 -14.97 -7.03
C GLU A 338 -18.95 -15.93 -8.23
N TRP A 339 -17.82 -15.92 -8.96
CA TRP A 339 -17.60 -16.84 -10.09
C TRP A 339 -17.72 -18.31 -9.68
N LEU A 340 -17.12 -18.65 -8.53
CA LEU A 340 -17.12 -19.99 -7.94
C LEU A 340 -18.51 -20.36 -7.44
N GLU A 341 -19.14 -19.46 -6.69
CA GLU A 341 -20.50 -19.60 -6.17
C GLU A 341 -21.52 -19.91 -7.28
N ALA A 342 -21.37 -19.30 -8.45
CA ALA A 342 -22.24 -19.52 -9.61
C ALA A 342 -22.05 -20.89 -10.29
N ARG A 343 -21.00 -21.66 -9.95
CA ARG A 343 -20.59 -22.89 -10.65
C ARG A 343 -20.54 -24.14 -9.78
N VAL A 344 -20.31 -24.01 -8.47
CA VAL A 344 -20.17 -25.17 -7.58
C VAL A 344 -21.49 -25.84 -7.25
N LYS A 345 -21.53 -27.17 -7.37
CA LYS A 345 -22.61 -28.06 -6.94
C LYS A 345 -22.03 -29.44 -6.66
N GLY A 346 -22.24 -30.00 -5.46
CA GLY A 346 -21.61 -31.25 -5.03
C GLY A 346 -20.07 -31.17 -4.91
N SER A 347 -19.47 -29.97 -4.97
CA SER A 347 -18.06 -29.78 -5.33
C SER A 347 -17.12 -29.68 -4.12
N ARG A 348 -15.94 -30.29 -4.24
CA ARG A 348 -14.84 -30.23 -3.26
C ARG A 348 -13.80 -29.20 -3.72
N ILE A 349 -13.68 -28.12 -2.96
CA ILE A 349 -12.90 -26.93 -3.33
C ILE A 349 -11.68 -26.88 -2.42
N GLY A 350 -10.51 -27.22 -2.96
CA GLY A 350 -9.25 -27.17 -2.22
C GLY A 350 -8.70 -25.75 -2.05
N ILE A 351 -8.23 -25.42 -0.85
CA ILE A 351 -7.42 -24.22 -0.60
C ILE A 351 -6.52 -24.47 0.61
N ASP A 352 -5.30 -23.93 0.61
CA ASP A 352 -4.45 -23.94 1.80
C ASP A 352 -5.03 -22.98 2.85
N ALA A 353 -5.46 -23.51 4.00
CA ALA A 353 -6.08 -22.74 5.07
C ALA A 353 -5.18 -21.62 5.64
N ARG A 354 -3.88 -21.64 5.36
CA ARG A 354 -2.94 -20.57 5.75
C ARG A 354 -3.05 -19.36 4.83
N MET A 355 -3.41 -19.55 3.56
CA MET A 355 -3.41 -18.51 2.50
C MET A 355 -4.77 -17.78 2.39
N ILE A 356 -5.72 -18.04 3.29
CA ILE A 356 -7.06 -17.44 3.29
C ILE A 356 -7.43 -16.95 4.69
N SER A 357 -7.95 -15.71 4.77
CA SER A 357 -8.41 -15.12 6.03
C SER A 357 -9.71 -15.75 6.52
N HIS A 358 -9.95 -15.67 7.84
CA HIS A 358 -11.15 -16.21 8.47
C HIS A 358 -12.43 -15.61 7.87
N GLU A 359 -12.48 -14.30 7.63
CA GLU A 359 -13.63 -13.64 6.99
C GLU A 359 -13.92 -14.20 5.58
N LYS A 360 -12.89 -14.37 4.73
CA LYS A 360 -13.04 -14.92 3.37
C LYS A 360 -13.52 -16.37 3.42
N ALA A 361 -12.91 -17.19 4.28
CA ALA A 361 -13.30 -18.59 4.45
C ALA A 361 -14.75 -18.72 4.99
N THR A 362 -15.15 -17.92 5.97
CA THR A 362 -16.54 -17.91 6.49
C THR A 362 -17.55 -17.42 5.46
N LEU A 363 -17.21 -16.40 4.67
CA LEU A 363 -18.05 -15.90 3.58
C LEU A 363 -18.29 -16.98 2.52
N ILE A 364 -17.23 -17.65 2.06
CA ILE A 364 -17.34 -18.71 1.05
C ILE A 364 -18.17 -19.88 1.58
N ASN A 365 -17.87 -20.39 2.78
CA ASN A 365 -18.63 -21.48 3.38
C ASN A 365 -20.13 -21.12 3.50
N THR A 366 -20.47 -19.89 3.88
CA THR A 366 -21.86 -19.40 3.90
C THR A 366 -22.52 -19.44 2.52
N LYS A 367 -21.83 -18.95 1.47
CA LYS A 367 -22.32 -18.92 0.08
C LYS A 367 -22.51 -20.31 -0.55
N ILE A 368 -21.69 -21.30 -0.19
CA ILE A 368 -21.72 -22.64 -0.80
C ILE A 368 -22.54 -23.68 -0.03
N ASN A 369 -22.93 -23.39 1.23
CA ASN A 369 -23.62 -24.34 2.12
C ASN A 369 -24.93 -24.91 1.52
N GLY A 370 -25.67 -24.11 0.73
CA GLY A 370 -26.88 -24.55 0.03
C GLY A 370 -26.66 -25.36 -1.25
N LYS A 371 -25.41 -25.68 -1.62
CA LYS A 371 -25.02 -26.24 -2.93
C LYS A 371 -24.31 -27.60 -2.82
N ASP A 372 -24.42 -28.27 -1.67
CA ASP A 372 -23.71 -29.53 -1.34
C ASP A 372 -22.20 -29.47 -1.62
N SER A 373 -21.63 -28.27 -1.52
CA SER A 373 -20.23 -27.99 -1.88
C SER A 373 -19.49 -27.50 -0.66
N LYS A 374 -18.19 -27.81 -0.56
CA LYS A 374 -17.40 -27.51 0.65
C LYS A 374 -15.97 -27.13 0.35
N LEU A 375 -15.44 -26.22 1.15
CA LEU A 375 -14.00 -26.01 1.25
C LEU A 375 -13.34 -27.25 1.87
N VAL A 376 -12.20 -27.62 1.31
CA VAL A 376 -11.31 -28.69 1.77
C VAL A 376 -9.93 -28.07 1.96
N TYR A 377 -9.26 -28.41 3.05
CA TYR A 377 -7.97 -27.82 3.41
C TYR A 377 -6.89 -28.90 3.45
N PRO A 378 -6.15 -29.13 2.33
CA PRO A 378 -5.03 -30.06 2.32
C PRO A 378 -3.96 -29.68 3.35
N PRO A 379 -3.31 -30.66 4.00
CA PRO A 379 -2.33 -30.41 5.06
C PRO A 379 -1.00 -29.83 4.55
N GLN A 380 -0.77 -29.87 3.24
CA GLN A 380 0.36 -29.26 2.54
C GLN A 380 -0.17 -28.42 1.38
N ASN A 381 0.58 -27.38 0.99
CA ASN A 381 0.22 -26.59 -0.18
C ASN A 381 0.55 -27.40 -1.44
N LEU A 382 -0.42 -27.60 -2.34
CA LEU A 382 -0.19 -28.46 -3.51
C LEU A 382 0.78 -27.82 -4.52
N VAL A 383 0.90 -26.48 -4.54
CA VAL A 383 1.91 -25.79 -5.35
C VAL A 383 3.32 -26.01 -4.79
N ASP A 384 3.47 -26.05 -3.46
CA ASP A 384 4.77 -26.30 -2.80
C ASP A 384 5.26 -27.74 -3.01
N LEU A 385 4.39 -28.68 -3.39
CA LEU A 385 4.77 -30.07 -3.73
C LEU A 385 5.34 -30.23 -5.14
N ILE A 386 5.08 -29.26 -6.04
CA ILE A 386 5.48 -29.32 -7.46
C ILE A 386 6.54 -28.27 -7.81
N TRP A 387 6.76 -27.29 -6.94
CA TRP A 387 7.75 -26.23 -7.11
C TRP A 387 9.13 -26.73 -6.68
N VAL A 388 9.80 -27.49 -7.56
CA VAL A 388 11.13 -28.08 -7.30
C VAL A 388 12.17 -27.02 -6.93
N GLU A 389 12.25 -25.95 -7.72
CA GLU A 389 13.18 -24.82 -7.50
C GLU A 389 12.52 -23.70 -6.66
N LYS A 390 11.90 -24.08 -5.54
CA LYS A 390 11.24 -23.12 -4.64
C LYS A 390 12.28 -22.22 -3.94
N PRO A 391 12.17 -20.88 -4.04
CA PRO A 391 13.05 -19.97 -3.31
C PRO A 391 12.98 -20.19 -1.80
N THR A 392 14.15 -20.17 -1.15
CA THR A 392 14.25 -20.19 0.32
C THR A 392 13.62 -18.93 0.92
N LYS A 393 13.16 -19.03 2.17
CA LYS A 393 12.77 -17.84 2.93
C LYS A 393 14.02 -17.01 3.26
N SER A 394 13.85 -15.68 3.25
CA SER A 394 14.85 -14.74 3.75
C SER A 394 15.33 -15.14 5.15
N LEU A 395 16.64 -15.09 5.37
CA LEU A 395 17.27 -15.17 6.69
C LEU A 395 17.89 -13.81 7.11
N GLU A 396 17.50 -12.72 6.43
CA GLU A 396 17.95 -11.37 6.77
C GLU A 396 17.56 -10.99 8.20
N MET A 397 18.41 -10.16 8.81
CA MET A 397 18.34 -9.80 10.23
C MET A 397 17.19 -8.84 10.52
N VAL A 398 16.59 -9.03 11.70
CA VAL A 398 15.66 -8.06 12.29
C VAL A 398 16.48 -6.94 12.96
N TYR A 399 15.96 -5.71 12.96
CA TYR A 399 16.60 -4.56 13.60
C TYR A 399 15.58 -3.63 14.29
N ILE A 400 16.06 -2.83 15.24
CA ILE A 400 15.23 -2.00 16.14
C ILE A 400 15.02 -0.61 15.53
N GLN A 401 13.76 -0.20 15.28
CA GLN A 401 13.42 1.19 14.98
C GLN A 401 13.40 2.00 16.29
N SER A 402 14.44 2.82 16.51
CA SER A 402 14.54 3.64 17.73
C SER A 402 13.42 4.69 17.87
N THR A 403 13.11 5.07 19.11
CA THR A 403 12.00 5.98 19.47
C THR A 403 12.11 7.39 18.90
N GLN A 404 13.30 7.85 18.49
CA GLN A 404 13.47 9.11 17.73
C GLN A 404 12.71 9.12 16.39
N PHE A 405 12.30 7.96 15.89
CA PHE A 405 11.47 7.79 14.69
C PHE A 405 10.05 7.31 15.03
N ALA A 406 9.93 6.33 15.95
CA ALA A 406 8.64 5.74 16.31
C ALA A 406 7.79 6.58 17.28
N GLY A 407 8.37 7.55 18.00
CA GLY A 407 7.70 8.45 18.95
C GLY A 407 7.14 7.81 20.24
N LYS A 408 6.95 6.48 20.28
CA LYS A 408 6.50 5.70 21.44
C LYS A 408 7.22 4.35 21.52
N ASP A 409 7.54 3.92 22.72
CA ASP A 409 8.15 2.62 23.02
C ASP A 409 7.21 1.43 22.78
N ALA A 410 7.79 0.27 22.49
CA ALA A 410 7.07 -0.99 22.36
C ALA A 410 6.32 -1.38 23.64
N THR A 411 6.88 -1.09 24.82
CA THR A 411 6.23 -1.33 26.13
C THR A 411 4.91 -0.56 26.25
N TYR A 412 4.91 0.74 25.93
CA TYR A 412 3.69 1.57 25.89
C TYR A 412 2.64 1.00 24.94
N LYS A 413 3.04 0.57 23.73
CA LYS A 413 2.14 -0.02 22.73
C LYS A 413 1.58 -1.38 23.20
N LEU A 414 2.40 -2.21 23.83
CA LEU A 414 1.99 -3.49 24.43
C LEU A 414 1.02 -3.28 25.60
N ASP A 415 1.24 -2.29 26.46
CA ASP A 415 0.36 -1.99 27.59
C ASP A 415 -0.98 -1.41 27.17
N LYS A 416 -1.01 -0.57 26.11
CA LYS A 416 -2.25 -0.14 25.46
C LYS A 416 -3.02 -1.33 24.87
N LEU A 417 -2.33 -2.28 24.23
CA LEU A 417 -2.97 -3.50 23.73
C LEU A 417 -3.51 -4.39 24.86
N ARG A 418 -2.72 -4.60 25.93
CA ARG A 418 -3.18 -5.32 27.14
C ARG A 418 -4.44 -4.71 27.73
N GLU A 419 -4.52 -3.38 27.78
CA GLU A 419 -5.68 -2.68 28.30
C GLU A 419 -6.92 -2.84 27.40
N TRP A 420 -6.77 -2.72 26.08
CA TRP A 420 -7.86 -3.03 25.14
C TRP A 420 -8.36 -4.48 25.25
N ILE A 421 -7.48 -5.44 25.55
CA ILE A 421 -7.88 -6.85 25.81
C ILE A 421 -8.74 -6.95 27.08
N ARG A 422 -8.39 -6.25 28.17
CA ARG A 422 -9.21 -6.22 29.42
C ARG A 422 -10.59 -5.62 29.20
N GLN A 423 -10.67 -4.63 28.30
CA GLN A 423 -11.90 -3.91 27.96
C GLN A 423 -12.83 -4.71 27.01
N GLN A 424 -12.40 -5.85 26.46
CA GLN A 424 -13.29 -6.65 25.63
C GLN A 424 -14.39 -7.33 26.46
N PRO A 425 -15.67 -7.18 26.08
CA PRO A 425 -16.77 -7.84 26.77
C PRO A 425 -16.62 -9.36 26.61
N HIS A 426 -16.71 -10.07 27.73
CA HIS A 426 -16.49 -11.51 27.81
C HIS A 426 -17.36 -12.29 26.80
N ALA A 427 -16.92 -13.49 26.42
CA ALA A 427 -17.58 -14.32 25.40
C ALA A 427 -18.86 -15.03 25.91
N VAL A 428 -19.75 -14.24 26.53
CA VAL A 428 -21.05 -14.59 27.10
C VAL A 428 -22.13 -13.87 26.29
N PRO A 429 -23.30 -14.47 26.02
CA PRO A 429 -24.40 -13.75 25.36
C PRO A 429 -24.89 -12.59 26.23
N SER A 430 -25.19 -11.44 25.61
CA SER A 430 -25.57 -10.19 26.30
C SER A 430 -26.90 -10.25 27.09
N TYR A 431 -27.66 -11.33 26.96
CA TYR A 431 -28.87 -11.61 27.74
C TYR A 431 -28.61 -12.50 28.98
N SER A 432 -27.39 -13.03 29.15
CA SER A 432 -27.03 -13.80 30.35
C SER A 432 -26.83 -12.88 31.55
N LYS A 433 -27.27 -13.33 32.72
CA LYS A 433 -27.01 -12.70 34.02
C LYS A 433 -25.98 -13.47 34.86
N GLN A 434 -25.36 -14.50 34.31
CA GLN A 434 -24.28 -15.25 34.96
C GLN A 434 -22.95 -14.52 34.73
N GLU A 435 -22.10 -14.50 35.76
CA GLU A 435 -20.71 -14.07 35.64
C GLU A 435 -19.97 -14.93 34.62
N ALA A 436 -18.98 -14.36 33.93
CA ALA A 436 -18.20 -15.10 32.94
C ALA A 436 -17.29 -16.12 33.63
N THR A 437 -17.39 -17.39 33.22
CA THR A 437 -16.41 -18.40 33.65
C THR A 437 -15.02 -18.04 33.09
N PRO A 438 -13.92 -18.53 33.71
CA PRO A 438 -12.56 -18.32 33.19
C PRO A 438 -12.42 -18.73 31.73
N SER A 439 -13.14 -19.78 31.29
CA SER A 439 -13.19 -20.24 29.88
C SER A 439 -13.76 -19.22 28.89
N GLN A 440 -14.55 -18.24 29.34
CA GLN A 440 -15.21 -17.21 28.53
C GLN A 440 -14.51 -15.85 28.57
N MET A 441 -13.52 -15.66 29.45
CA MET A 441 -12.74 -14.43 29.53
C MET A 441 -11.76 -14.32 28.34
N HIS A 442 -11.47 -13.08 27.93
CA HIS A 442 -10.42 -12.80 26.96
C HIS A 442 -9.09 -12.60 27.68
N VAL A 443 -8.10 -13.43 27.35
CA VAL A 443 -6.83 -13.52 28.10
C VAL A 443 -5.60 -13.12 27.28
N GLY A 444 -5.79 -12.95 25.96
CA GLY A 444 -4.74 -12.52 25.05
C GLY A 444 -5.25 -12.33 23.62
N THR A 445 -4.37 -11.86 22.75
CA THR A 445 -4.60 -11.71 21.31
C THR A 445 -3.46 -12.33 20.51
N LEU A 446 -3.75 -12.82 19.30
CA LEU A 446 -2.72 -13.26 18.35
C LEU A 446 -2.66 -12.31 17.16
N VAL A 447 -1.56 -11.55 17.07
CA VAL A 447 -1.26 -10.66 15.96
C VAL A 447 -0.59 -11.46 14.85
N THR A 448 -1.16 -11.43 13.64
CA THR A 448 -0.67 -12.17 12.47
C THR A 448 -0.13 -11.29 11.35
N SER A 449 -0.62 -10.04 11.24
CA SER A 449 -0.14 -9.06 10.26
C SER A 449 1.29 -8.63 10.58
N LEU A 450 2.20 -8.78 9.60
CA LEU A 450 3.63 -8.46 9.78
C LEU A 450 3.85 -6.98 10.14
N SER A 451 3.09 -6.09 9.51
CA SER A 451 3.17 -4.63 9.76
C SER A 451 2.72 -4.27 11.18
N CYS A 452 1.73 -4.98 11.72
CA CYS A 452 1.32 -4.83 13.12
C CYS A 452 2.40 -5.31 14.10
N ILE A 453 3.08 -6.42 13.82
CA ILE A 453 4.15 -6.96 14.67
C ILE A 453 5.36 -6.00 14.66
N ALA A 454 5.75 -5.53 13.48
CA ALA A 454 6.80 -4.53 13.29
C ALA A 454 6.50 -3.21 14.02
N TYR A 455 5.26 -2.69 13.91
CA TYR A 455 4.83 -1.49 14.63
C TYR A 455 4.81 -1.68 16.15
N LEU A 456 4.24 -2.78 16.64
CA LEU A 456 3.99 -3.02 18.06
C LEU A 456 5.29 -3.26 18.85
N LEU A 457 6.27 -3.92 18.22
CA LEU A 457 7.57 -4.19 18.83
C LEU A 457 8.66 -3.16 18.49
N ASN A 458 8.35 -2.12 17.70
CA ASN A 458 9.36 -1.21 17.13
C ASN A 458 10.51 -1.97 16.41
N LEU A 459 10.18 -3.05 15.70
CA LEU A 459 11.13 -3.87 14.93
C LEU A 459 10.89 -3.73 13.42
N ARG A 460 11.91 -4.00 12.62
CA ARG A 460 11.86 -4.00 11.13
C ARG A 460 12.73 -5.12 10.56
N GLY A 461 12.53 -5.43 9.29
CA GLY A 461 13.29 -6.45 8.54
C GLY A 461 13.30 -6.17 7.04
N SER A 462 13.51 -7.19 6.23
CA SER A 462 13.61 -7.12 4.76
C SER A 462 13.09 -8.38 4.04
N ASP A 463 12.23 -9.17 4.69
CA ASP A 463 11.72 -10.45 4.15
C ASP A 463 10.76 -10.30 2.97
N ILE A 464 10.05 -9.17 2.93
CA ILE A 464 9.08 -8.82 1.90
C ILE A 464 9.69 -7.72 1.04
N PRO A 465 9.77 -7.87 -0.30
CA PRO A 465 10.24 -6.81 -1.17
C PRO A 465 9.53 -5.48 -0.90
N TYR A 466 10.32 -4.39 -0.82
CA TYR A 466 9.87 -3.00 -0.62
C TYR A 466 9.17 -2.68 0.71
N ASN A 467 8.88 -3.68 1.54
CA ASN A 467 8.15 -3.55 2.80
C ASN A 467 9.09 -3.97 3.95
N PRO A 468 9.47 -3.09 4.88
CA PRO A 468 10.54 -3.33 5.87
C PRO A 468 10.12 -4.26 7.02
N LEU A 469 9.67 -5.47 6.66
CA LEU A 469 8.96 -6.43 7.50
C LEU A 469 9.74 -7.74 7.62
N PHE A 470 9.40 -8.55 8.61
CA PHE A 470 9.97 -9.88 8.86
C PHE A 470 8.85 -10.87 9.15
N HIS A 471 8.99 -12.13 8.74
CA HIS A 471 8.00 -13.17 9.05
C HIS A 471 7.97 -13.45 10.55
N GLY A 472 6.78 -13.35 11.14
CA GLY A 472 6.59 -13.74 12.53
C GLY A 472 5.12 -13.76 12.94
N TYR A 473 4.88 -14.32 14.12
CA TYR A 473 3.60 -14.21 14.82
C TYR A 473 3.86 -13.68 16.23
N LEU A 474 2.92 -12.91 16.78
CA LEU A 474 3.06 -12.34 18.12
C LEU A 474 1.80 -12.61 18.94
N PHE A 475 1.96 -13.42 19.99
CA PHE A 475 0.91 -13.61 20.99
C PHE A 475 1.16 -12.68 22.17
N VAL A 476 0.14 -11.92 22.58
CA VAL A 476 0.20 -11.02 23.75
C VAL A 476 -0.93 -11.38 24.71
N SER A 477 -0.59 -11.85 25.91
CA SER A 477 -1.53 -12.00 27.02
C SER A 477 -1.51 -10.77 27.93
N LEU A 478 -2.40 -10.77 28.93
CA LEU A 478 -2.50 -9.72 29.94
C LEU A 478 -1.19 -9.47 30.73
N ASP A 479 -0.30 -10.46 30.76
CA ASP A 479 1.00 -10.46 31.45
C ASP A 479 2.21 -10.63 30.50
N LYS A 480 2.20 -11.63 29.61
CA LYS A 480 3.35 -12.07 28.80
C LYS A 480 3.19 -11.74 27.31
N ALA A 481 4.29 -11.72 26.59
CA ALA A 481 4.31 -11.69 25.13
C ALA A 481 5.28 -12.75 24.58
N TYR A 482 4.92 -13.34 23.43
CA TYR A 482 5.70 -14.37 22.75
C TYR A 482 5.81 -14.03 21.26
N LEU A 483 7.03 -13.74 20.80
CA LEU A 483 7.37 -13.58 19.39
C LEU A 483 7.83 -14.93 18.83
N PHE A 484 7.12 -15.41 17.81
CA PHE A 484 7.46 -16.59 17.02
C PHE A 484 8.15 -16.11 15.74
N VAL A 485 9.45 -16.34 15.63
CA VAL A 485 10.31 -15.84 14.54
C VAL A 485 11.47 -16.82 14.32
N GLU A 486 12.10 -16.80 13.14
CA GLU A 486 13.28 -17.64 12.90
C GLU A 486 14.45 -17.15 13.77
N PRO A 487 15.00 -17.97 14.70
CA PRO A 487 15.98 -17.51 15.69
C PRO A 487 17.23 -16.86 15.09
N GLN A 488 17.66 -17.35 13.93
CA GLN A 488 18.83 -16.87 13.18
C GLN A 488 18.74 -15.39 12.76
N LYS A 489 17.54 -14.78 12.81
CA LYS A 489 17.32 -13.36 12.50
C LYS A 489 17.55 -12.42 13.68
N LEU A 490 17.79 -12.94 14.88
CA LEU A 490 17.89 -12.16 16.12
C LEU A 490 19.35 -12.14 16.61
N HIS A 491 20.07 -11.04 16.33
CA HIS A 491 21.38 -10.82 16.95
C HIS A 491 21.24 -10.36 18.42
N GLU A 492 22.37 -10.29 19.13
CA GLU A 492 22.44 -10.05 20.58
C GLU A 492 21.69 -8.78 21.02
N GLU A 493 21.80 -7.69 20.26
CA GLU A 493 21.13 -6.41 20.52
C GLU A 493 19.59 -6.53 20.47
N VAL A 494 19.04 -7.12 19.41
CA VAL A 494 17.59 -7.34 19.27
C VAL A 494 17.10 -8.38 20.28
N SER A 495 17.91 -9.40 20.56
CA SER A 495 17.62 -10.40 21.59
C SER A 495 17.49 -9.74 22.98
N GLY A 496 18.46 -8.92 23.38
CA GLY A 496 18.43 -8.19 24.65
C GLY A 496 17.37 -7.09 24.71
N TYR A 497 17.08 -6.43 23.58
CA TYR A 497 15.96 -5.50 23.46
C TYR A 497 14.62 -6.20 23.74
N LEU A 498 14.35 -7.33 23.07
CA LEU A 498 13.16 -8.15 23.31
C LEU A 498 13.04 -8.59 24.78
N ASP A 499 14.14 -9.00 25.41
CA ASP A 499 14.15 -9.36 26.84
C ASP A 499 13.83 -8.14 27.73
N SER A 500 14.39 -6.96 27.44
CA SER A 500 14.15 -5.73 28.20
C SER A 500 12.70 -5.21 28.12
N ILE A 501 11.98 -5.52 27.04
CA ILE A 501 10.55 -5.24 26.90
C ILE A 501 9.65 -6.42 27.30
N GLY A 502 10.23 -7.52 27.82
CA GLY A 502 9.49 -8.67 28.34
C GLY A 502 8.88 -9.59 27.28
N VAL A 503 9.39 -9.59 26.05
CA VAL A 503 8.89 -10.41 24.93
C VAL A 503 9.75 -11.67 24.80
N GLN A 504 9.15 -12.83 25.08
CA GLN A 504 9.82 -14.12 24.98
C GLN A 504 9.95 -14.55 23.52
N LYS A 505 11.07 -15.22 23.20
CA LYS A 505 11.43 -15.67 21.85
C LYS A 505 11.12 -17.17 21.69
N LYS A 506 10.43 -17.54 20.62
CA LYS A 506 10.13 -18.93 20.19
C LYS A 506 10.40 -19.06 18.69
N SER A 507 10.61 -20.28 18.18
CA SER A 507 10.77 -20.50 16.73
C SER A 507 9.47 -20.17 15.99
N TYR A 508 9.57 -19.73 14.73
CA TYR A 508 8.43 -19.46 13.86
C TYR A 508 7.47 -20.67 13.77
N THR A 509 7.99 -21.89 13.81
CA THR A 509 7.19 -23.13 13.75
C THR A 509 6.53 -23.52 15.07
N ASP A 510 6.98 -22.99 16.21
CA ASP A 510 6.45 -23.30 17.54
C ASP A 510 5.03 -22.78 17.78
N LEU A 511 4.51 -21.92 16.90
CA LEU A 511 3.12 -21.45 16.94
C LEU A 511 2.13 -22.63 16.97
N TRP A 512 2.34 -23.65 16.12
CA TRP A 512 1.37 -24.74 16.00
C TRP A 512 1.34 -25.66 17.24
N PRO A 513 2.48 -26.05 17.84
CA PRO A 513 2.51 -26.60 19.20
C PRO A 513 1.84 -25.71 20.25
N PHE A 514 2.15 -24.40 20.29
CA PHE A 514 1.63 -23.45 21.28
C PHE A 514 0.09 -23.34 21.24
N LEU A 515 -0.47 -23.15 20.03
CA LEU A 515 -1.92 -23.08 19.79
C LEU A 515 -2.63 -24.39 20.13
N ARG A 516 -2.01 -25.54 19.81
CA ARG A 516 -2.56 -26.87 20.10
C ARG A 516 -2.58 -27.16 21.60
N ARG A 517 -1.46 -26.86 22.29
CA ARG A 517 -1.24 -27.10 23.73
C ARG A 517 -1.98 -26.12 24.65
N ARG A 518 -2.46 -24.98 24.12
CA ARG A 518 -3.14 -23.92 24.90
C ARG A 518 -2.21 -23.35 25.99
N GLU A 519 -0.97 -23.01 25.63
CA GLU A 519 0.08 -22.57 26.57
C GLU A 519 -0.26 -21.29 27.37
N TRP A 520 -1.31 -20.54 26.99
CA TRP A 520 -1.86 -19.41 27.75
C TRP A 520 -2.81 -19.81 28.91
N GLY A 521 -3.19 -21.08 29.02
CA GLY A 521 -4.11 -21.57 30.04
C GLY A 521 -5.59 -21.38 29.67
N GLU A 522 -6.42 -21.09 30.67
CA GLU A 522 -7.88 -20.89 30.51
C GLU A 522 -8.23 -19.65 29.67
N GLY A 523 -9.52 -19.45 29.36
CA GLY A 523 -9.99 -18.33 28.52
C GLY A 523 -9.78 -18.48 27.01
N LYS A 524 -10.12 -17.39 26.31
CA LYS A 524 -10.13 -17.24 24.86
C LYS A 524 -9.09 -16.25 24.34
N VAL A 525 -8.66 -16.49 23.10
CA VAL A 525 -7.77 -15.62 22.32
C VAL A 525 -8.59 -14.74 21.36
N LEU A 526 -8.28 -13.45 21.32
CA LEU A 526 -8.79 -12.53 20.30
C LEU A 526 -7.99 -12.70 19.01
N ILE A 527 -8.66 -12.76 17.86
CA ILE A 527 -8.04 -12.78 16.52
C ILE A 527 -8.78 -11.82 15.58
N ALA A 528 -8.06 -11.29 14.59
CA ALA A 528 -8.64 -10.40 13.58
C ALA A 528 -9.47 -11.18 12.54
N PRO A 529 -10.47 -10.57 11.88
CA PRO A 529 -11.14 -11.18 10.72
C PRO A 529 -10.18 -11.61 9.60
N GLN A 530 -9.06 -10.89 9.48
CA GLN A 530 -7.97 -11.09 8.52
C GLN A 530 -7.05 -12.27 8.86
N THR A 531 -7.06 -12.75 10.12
CA THR A 531 -6.24 -13.88 10.57
C THR A 531 -6.48 -15.13 9.72
N SER A 532 -5.41 -15.84 9.35
CA SER A 532 -5.50 -17.01 8.47
C SER A 532 -6.33 -18.14 9.09
N TYR A 533 -7.18 -18.78 8.28
CA TYR A 533 -8.19 -19.73 8.74
C TYR A 533 -7.58 -20.98 9.41
N ALA A 534 -6.34 -21.34 9.06
CA ALA A 534 -5.55 -22.38 9.74
C ALA A 534 -5.42 -22.15 11.26
N ILE A 535 -5.30 -20.89 11.69
CA ILE A 535 -5.26 -20.52 13.11
C ILE A 535 -6.63 -20.72 13.75
N SER A 536 -7.71 -20.32 13.08
CA SER A 536 -9.09 -20.54 13.54
C SER A 536 -9.43 -22.04 13.68
N LEU A 537 -8.94 -22.86 12.74
CA LEU A 537 -9.05 -24.32 12.80
C LEU A 537 -8.24 -24.91 13.98
N MET A 538 -7.01 -24.45 14.20
CA MET A 538 -6.16 -24.91 15.32
C MET A 538 -6.70 -24.50 16.70
N LEU A 539 -7.26 -23.29 16.81
CA LEU A 539 -7.91 -22.81 18.03
C LEU A 539 -9.27 -23.51 18.26
N THR A 540 -9.99 -23.86 17.20
CA THR A 540 -11.41 -24.25 17.22
C THR A 540 -12.34 -23.13 17.70
N HIS A 541 -13.60 -23.13 17.24
CA HIS A 541 -14.58 -22.08 17.53
C HIS A 541 -14.87 -21.84 19.03
N PHE A 542 -14.46 -22.76 19.91
CA PHE A 542 -14.57 -22.60 21.36
C PHE A 542 -13.48 -21.70 21.96
N ARG A 543 -12.26 -21.66 21.41
CA ARG A 543 -11.10 -21.00 22.07
C ARG A 543 -10.80 -19.58 21.56
N TYR A 544 -11.56 -19.05 20.60
CA TYR A 544 -11.37 -17.69 20.09
C TYR A 544 -12.63 -16.83 20.04
N THR A 545 -12.40 -15.53 19.85
CA THR A 545 -13.39 -14.49 19.51
C THR A 545 -12.81 -13.63 18.39
N ILE A 546 -13.64 -13.28 17.40
CA ILE A 546 -13.26 -12.32 16.34
C ILE A 546 -13.46 -10.90 16.87
N ALA A 547 -12.44 -10.05 16.76
CA ALA A 547 -12.52 -8.62 17.05
C ALA A 547 -11.66 -7.81 16.06
N PRO A 548 -11.97 -6.53 15.78
CA PRO A 548 -11.12 -5.67 14.97
C PRO A 548 -9.68 -5.58 15.51
N SER A 549 -8.69 -5.42 14.64
CA SER A 549 -7.29 -5.30 15.06
C SER A 549 -7.02 -3.96 15.73
N TYR A 550 -6.88 -3.95 17.06
CA TYR A 550 -6.49 -2.75 17.80
C TYR A 550 -5.11 -2.21 17.39
N VAL A 551 -4.21 -3.10 16.95
CA VAL A 551 -2.87 -2.70 16.49
C VAL A 551 -2.95 -1.93 15.16
N GLU A 552 -3.84 -2.34 14.23
CA GLU A 552 -4.08 -1.62 12.96
C GLU A 552 -4.60 -0.20 13.20
N HIS A 553 -5.49 -0.02 14.18
CA HIS A 553 -5.98 1.31 14.58
C HIS A 553 -4.90 2.16 15.28
N MET A 554 -4.07 1.57 16.14
CA MET A 554 -2.95 2.30 16.76
C MET A 554 -1.91 2.75 15.72
N MET A 555 -1.63 1.95 14.69
CA MET A 555 -0.67 2.31 13.63
C MET A 555 -1.26 3.21 12.54
N SER A 556 -2.59 3.18 12.31
CA SER A 556 -3.24 4.05 11.31
C SER A 556 -3.17 5.54 11.71
N ILE A 557 -3.23 5.82 13.02
CA ILE A 557 -3.14 7.16 13.63
C ILE A 557 -1.68 7.48 13.99
N LYS A 558 -1.01 8.29 13.17
CA LYS A 558 0.41 8.63 13.36
C LYS A 558 0.57 9.66 14.47
N ASN A 559 1.58 9.49 15.30
CA ASN A 559 1.96 10.47 16.32
C ASN A 559 2.86 11.58 15.73
N GLU A 560 3.06 12.67 16.48
CA GLU A 560 3.78 13.86 15.98
C GLU A 560 5.21 13.55 15.50
N THR A 561 5.92 12.60 16.12
CA THR A 561 7.26 12.17 15.69
C THR A 561 7.23 11.46 14.34
N GLU A 562 6.23 10.61 14.10
CA GLU A 562 6.02 9.89 12.84
C GLU A 562 5.59 10.87 11.73
N ILE A 563 4.69 11.81 12.02
CA ILE A 563 4.23 12.86 11.10
C ILE A 563 5.40 13.77 10.68
N ASP A 564 6.21 14.23 11.62
CA ASP A 564 7.36 15.09 11.31
C ASP A 564 8.51 14.29 10.66
N GLY A 565 8.61 13.00 10.91
CA GLY A 565 9.42 12.06 10.13
C GLY A 565 9.01 12.04 8.65
N MET A 566 7.73 11.79 8.37
CA MET A 566 7.18 11.83 7.01
C MET A 566 7.40 13.20 6.36
N ARG A 567 7.17 14.32 7.07
CA ARG A 567 7.45 15.67 6.54
C ARG A 567 8.91 15.87 6.11
N ARG A 568 9.88 15.28 6.83
CA ARG A 568 11.30 15.29 6.45
C ARG A 568 11.57 14.36 5.27
N ALA A 569 10.99 13.15 5.27
CA ALA A 569 11.13 12.18 4.18
C ALA A 569 10.63 12.75 2.85
N TYR A 570 9.39 13.26 2.79
CA TYR A 570 8.81 13.86 1.58
C TYR A 570 9.52 15.14 1.10
N LEU A 571 10.24 15.84 1.98
CA LEU A 571 11.08 16.97 1.58
C LEU A 571 12.36 16.49 0.87
N ARG A 572 13.04 15.48 1.41
CA ARG A 572 14.24 14.87 0.77
C ARG A 572 13.87 14.18 -0.54
N ASP A 573 12.75 13.46 -0.56
CA ASP A 573 12.25 12.80 -1.77
C ASP A 573 11.82 13.83 -2.84
N GLY A 574 11.24 14.95 -2.42
CA GLY A 574 10.95 16.10 -3.28
C GLY A 574 12.19 16.70 -3.95
N VAL A 575 13.31 16.83 -3.20
CA VAL A 575 14.61 17.23 -3.76
C VAL A 575 15.07 16.24 -4.84
N SER A 576 14.93 14.93 -4.61
CA SER A 576 15.29 13.89 -5.59
C SER A 576 14.40 13.93 -6.84
N PHE A 577 13.08 14.07 -6.69
CA PHE A 577 12.14 14.26 -7.80
C PHE A 577 12.48 15.47 -8.66
N VAL A 578 12.83 16.60 -8.05
CA VAL A 578 13.19 17.82 -8.77
C VAL A 578 14.52 17.69 -9.51
N ARG A 579 15.54 17.05 -8.89
CA ARG A 579 16.81 16.70 -9.56
C ARG A 579 16.64 15.72 -10.72
N PHE A 580 15.68 14.80 -10.59
CA PHE A 580 15.28 13.84 -11.62
C PHE A 580 14.54 14.50 -12.79
N LEU A 581 13.46 15.25 -12.56
CA LEU A 581 12.68 15.87 -13.63
C LEU A 581 13.51 16.91 -14.40
N ALA A 582 14.35 17.67 -13.70
CA ALA A 582 15.32 18.58 -14.31
C ALA A 582 16.43 17.86 -15.11
N TRP A 583 16.75 16.61 -14.76
CA TRP A 583 17.65 15.76 -15.54
C TRP A 583 16.99 15.20 -16.79
N LEU A 584 15.77 14.67 -16.66
CA LEU A 584 15.04 14.01 -17.73
C LEU A 584 14.67 15.02 -18.83
N GLU A 585 14.07 16.16 -18.46
CA GLU A 585 13.75 17.21 -19.44
C GLU A 585 15.01 17.77 -20.12
N TYR A 586 16.10 17.99 -19.37
CA TYR A 586 17.36 18.45 -19.96
C TYR A 586 17.91 17.45 -20.98
N LYS A 587 17.97 16.16 -20.65
CA LYS A 587 18.48 15.13 -21.57
C LYS A 587 17.58 14.95 -22.80
N LEU A 588 16.27 14.88 -22.62
CA LEU A 588 15.32 14.78 -23.74
C LEU A 588 15.36 16.03 -24.65
N SER A 589 15.61 17.22 -24.09
CA SER A 589 15.77 18.48 -24.86
C SER A 589 17.10 18.57 -25.63
N MET A 590 18.13 17.83 -25.19
CA MET A 590 19.42 17.69 -25.86
C MET A 590 19.42 16.56 -26.92
N GLY A 591 18.26 15.98 -27.24
CA GLY A 591 18.13 14.92 -28.25
C GLY A 591 18.58 13.53 -27.79
N TYR A 592 18.88 13.32 -26.50
CA TYR A 592 19.10 11.95 -25.99
C TYR A 592 17.74 11.26 -25.86
N ASP A 593 17.65 10.04 -26.39
CA ASP A 593 16.57 9.10 -26.05
C ASP A 593 16.90 8.38 -24.74
N ILE A 594 15.86 8.10 -23.95
CA ILE A 594 15.94 7.49 -22.62
C ILE A 594 14.77 6.51 -22.51
N THR A 595 15.03 5.29 -22.04
CA THR A 595 13.98 4.31 -21.75
C THR A 595 13.24 4.61 -20.45
N GLU A 596 12.01 4.11 -20.35
CA GLU A 596 11.22 4.13 -19.12
C GLU A 596 11.99 3.54 -17.92
N TYR A 597 12.68 2.41 -18.12
CA TYR A 597 13.51 1.78 -17.08
C TYR A 597 14.65 2.69 -16.62
N GLU A 598 15.40 3.30 -17.55
CA GLU A 598 16.50 4.21 -17.22
C GLU A 598 16.01 5.45 -16.46
N ALA A 599 14.85 6.01 -16.82
CA ALA A 599 14.28 7.16 -16.12
C ALA A 599 13.86 6.79 -14.68
N GLY A 600 13.15 5.69 -14.49
CA GLY A 600 12.77 5.19 -13.16
C GLY A 600 14.00 4.88 -12.29
N PHE A 601 14.96 4.13 -12.84
CA PHE A 601 16.23 3.85 -12.16
C PHE A 601 17.01 5.12 -11.82
N ARG A 602 16.97 6.15 -12.68
CA ARG A 602 17.65 7.42 -12.41
C ARG A 602 17.03 8.20 -11.25
N LEU A 603 15.73 8.11 -10.99
CA LEU A 603 15.13 8.65 -9.77
C LEU A 603 15.59 7.85 -8.53
N THR A 604 15.67 6.52 -8.62
CA THR A 604 16.26 5.69 -7.56
C THR A 604 17.71 6.11 -7.24
N GLU A 605 18.52 6.44 -8.24
CA GLU A 605 19.88 6.97 -8.08
C GLU A 605 19.95 8.35 -7.38
N PHE A 606 18.91 9.19 -7.53
CA PHE A 606 18.80 10.44 -6.76
C PHE A 606 18.28 10.21 -5.33
N ARG A 607 17.50 9.15 -5.09
CA ARG A 607 16.99 8.77 -3.75
C ARG A 607 18.04 8.08 -2.89
N ARG A 608 18.87 7.22 -3.49
CA ARG A 608 20.00 6.52 -2.84
C ARG A 608 21.00 7.45 -2.13
N LYS A 609 21.03 8.73 -2.49
CA LYS A 609 21.90 9.77 -1.90
C LYS A 609 21.28 10.49 -0.70
N ASN A 610 20.01 10.25 -0.40
CA ASN A 610 19.32 10.90 0.70
C ASN A 610 19.64 10.20 2.03
N LYS A 611 19.82 11.00 3.09
CA LYS A 611 19.90 10.49 4.46
C LYS A 611 18.69 9.61 4.79
N PHE A 612 18.95 8.51 5.49
CA PHE A 612 17.96 7.49 5.90
C PHE A 612 17.27 6.70 4.77
N PHE A 613 17.75 6.73 3.52
CA PHE A 613 17.20 5.89 2.45
C PHE A 613 17.41 4.39 2.74
N MET A 614 16.34 3.60 2.70
CA MET A 614 16.32 2.16 3.01
C MET A 614 15.88 1.28 1.83
N GLY A 615 15.43 1.88 0.72
CA GLY A 615 14.95 1.17 -0.47
C GLY A 615 13.82 1.90 -1.18
N LEU A 616 13.27 1.28 -2.23
CA LEU A 616 11.98 1.71 -2.81
C LEU A 616 10.81 1.18 -1.95
N ALA A 617 9.67 1.87 -1.99
CA ALA A 617 8.44 1.44 -1.29
C ALA A 617 7.56 0.48 -2.11
N TYR A 618 7.80 0.41 -3.42
CA TYR A 618 7.22 -0.52 -4.40
C TYR A 618 8.07 -0.45 -5.69
N GLU A 619 7.73 -1.21 -6.73
CA GLU A 619 8.42 -1.12 -8.04
C GLU A 619 8.15 0.23 -8.73
N ASN A 620 9.18 0.84 -9.34
CA ASN A 620 9.01 2.11 -10.04
C ASN A 620 8.05 1.97 -11.23
N ILE A 621 6.90 2.63 -11.18
CA ILE A 621 6.05 2.85 -12.35
C ILE A 621 6.64 4.03 -13.12
N SER A 622 7.21 3.73 -14.29
CA SER A 622 7.78 4.73 -15.19
C SER A 622 7.26 4.39 -16.57
N ALA A 623 6.48 5.29 -17.16
CA ALA A 623 5.58 4.92 -18.25
C ALA A 623 5.35 6.10 -19.20
N SER A 624 5.41 5.85 -20.50
CA SER A 624 5.15 6.86 -21.55
C SER A 624 4.07 6.36 -22.51
N GLY A 625 3.17 7.25 -22.92
CA GLY A 625 2.15 6.91 -23.91
C GLY A 625 1.31 5.70 -23.47
N PRO A 626 1.11 4.67 -24.32
CA PRO A 626 0.24 3.52 -24.02
C PRO A 626 0.55 2.82 -22.69
N ASN A 627 1.82 2.74 -22.29
CA ASN A 627 2.23 2.14 -21.02
C ASN A 627 1.68 2.93 -19.81
N ALA A 628 1.53 4.26 -19.93
CA ALA A 628 0.95 5.09 -18.88
C ALA A 628 -0.58 4.90 -18.74
N ALA A 629 -1.24 4.23 -19.70
CA ALA A 629 -2.64 3.79 -19.57
C ALA A 629 -2.80 2.53 -18.71
N LEU A 630 -1.70 1.91 -18.26
CA LEU A 630 -1.69 0.78 -17.35
C LEU A 630 -1.39 1.28 -15.92
N PRO A 631 -2.35 1.27 -14.97
CA PRO A 631 -2.18 1.94 -13.68
C PRO A 631 -0.96 1.47 -12.86
N HIS A 632 -0.54 0.21 -13.04
CA HIS A 632 0.50 -0.50 -12.28
C HIS A 632 1.64 -1.04 -13.19
N TYR A 633 1.94 -0.39 -14.33
CA TYR A 633 3.02 -0.83 -15.23
C TYR A 633 4.42 -0.59 -14.66
N SER A 634 5.24 -1.65 -14.62
CA SER A 634 6.65 -1.62 -14.23
C SER A 634 7.54 -1.96 -15.43
N PRO A 635 8.41 -1.05 -15.92
CA PRO A 635 9.24 -1.29 -17.09
C PRO A 635 10.40 -2.24 -16.77
N LYS A 636 10.47 -3.37 -17.48
CA LYS A 636 11.59 -4.33 -17.38
C LYS A 636 12.75 -3.86 -18.25
N LYS A 637 13.99 -3.99 -17.77
CA LYS A 637 15.22 -3.50 -18.43
C LYS A 637 15.40 -4.04 -19.86
N SER A 638 14.89 -5.24 -20.09
CA SER A 638 14.93 -5.98 -21.35
C SER A 638 13.86 -5.55 -22.37
N THR A 639 12.79 -4.85 -21.96
CA THR A 639 11.61 -4.56 -22.81
C THR A 639 11.02 -3.15 -22.66
N ALA A 640 11.65 -2.26 -21.89
CA ALA A 640 11.18 -0.89 -21.65
C ALA A 640 11.10 -0.06 -22.95
N ALA A 641 10.04 0.74 -23.11
CA ALA A 641 9.91 1.63 -24.27
C ALA A 641 10.77 2.89 -24.10
N MET A 642 11.02 3.58 -25.21
CA MET A 642 11.59 4.93 -25.21
C MET A 642 10.52 5.95 -24.80
N ILE A 643 10.92 6.94 -23.99
CA ILE A 643 10.02 8.00 -23.56
C ILE A 643 9.69 8.93 -24.74
N SER A 644 8.41 8.98 -25.12
CA SER A 644 7.91 9.91 -26.13
C SER A 644 7.98 11.36 -25.63
N ARG A 645 8.19 12.30 -26.55
CA ARG A 645 8.15 13.74 -26.28
C ARG A 645 6.77 14.33 -26.65
N GLU A 646 5.94 13.55 -27.32
CA GLU A 646 4.64 13.86 -27.93
C GLU A 646 3.44 13.35 -27.11
N LEU A 647 3.70 12.44 -26.16
CA LEU A 647 2.71 11.83 -25.28
C LEU A 647 3.05 12.13 -23.80
N PRO A 648 2.09 11.98 -22.87
CA PRO A 648 2.36 12.07 -21.44
C PRO A 648 3.40 11.04 -20.98
N TYR A 649 4.25 11.45 -20.04
CA TYR A 649 5.12 10.59 -19.25
C TYR A 649 4.65 10.63 -17.80
N LEU A 650 4.23 9.48 -17.29
CA LEU A 650 3.85 9.23 -15.91
C LEU A 650 5.04 8.58 -15.20
N ASN A 651 5.46 9.18 -14.08
CA ASN A 651 6.29 8.46 -13.12
C ASN A 651 5.60 8.45 -11.77
N ASP A 652 5.34 7.25 -11.29
CA ASP A 652 4.90 6.96 -9.94
C ASP A 652 5.91 6.04 -9.26
N SER A 653 6.35 6.43 -8.08
CA SER A 653 7.39 5.69 -7.37
C SER A 653 7.56 6.20 -5.95
N GLY A 654 7.78 5.28 -5.02
CA GLY A 654 7.94 5.56 -3.61
C GLY A 654 9.30 5.12 -3.06
N ALA A 655 9.62 5.61 -1.87
CA ALA A 655 10.87 5.28 -1.17
C ALA A 655 10.62 4.99 0.31
N GLN A 656 11.27 3.95 0.82
CA GLN A 656 11.37 3.70 2.25
C GLN A 656 12.48 4.58 2.81
N TYR A 657 12.15 5.44 3.76
CA TYR A 657 13.12 6.09 4.64
C TYR A 657 12.91 5.63 6.07
N TYR A 658 13.98 5.56 6.85
CA TYR A 658 13.93 5.14 8.26
C TYR A 658 12.98 6.01 9.12
N ASP A 659 12.76 7.27 8.71
CA ASP A 659 11.81 8.22 9.31
C ASP A 659 10.47 8.36 8.55
N GLY A 660 10.19 7.59 7.50
CA GLY A 660 8.88 7.61 6.84
C GLY A 660 8.82 6.93 5.46
N THR A 661 7.62 6.51 5.05
CA THR A 661 7.35 5.96 3.72
C THR A 661 6.92 7.10 2.78
N CYS A 662 7.53 7.18 1.60
CA CYS A 662 7.18 8.15 0.55
C CYS A 662 6.47 7.47 -0.62
N ASP A 663 5.45 8.15 -1.15
CA ASP A 663 4.60 7.72 -2.26
C ASP A 663 4.17 8.94 -3.09
N THR A 664 4.43 8.99 -4.41
CA THR A 664 4.15 10.17 -5.24
C THR A 664 4.22 9.89 -6.75
N THR A 665 3.06 9.93 -7.39
CA THR A 665 2.90 10.08 -8.85
C THR A 665 3.04 11.51 -9.34
N ARG A 666 3.80 11.73 -10.42
CA ARG A 666 3.73 12.92 -11.29
C ARG A 666 3.62 12.52 -12.76
N THR A 667 2.64 13.10 -13.45
CA THR A 667 2.56 13.06 -14.92
C THR A 667 2.97 14.39 -15.52
N VAL A 668 3.86 14.37 -16.52
CA VAL A 668 4.45 15.53 -17.21
C VAL A 668 4.48 15.34 -18.73
N HIS A 669 4.70 16.42 -19.48
CA HIS A 669 4.85 16.40 -20.94
C HIS A 669 6.09 17.18 -21.38
N PHE A 670 6.84 16.66 -22.37
CA PHE A 670 8.12 17.24 -22.80
C PHE A 670 8.02 18.13 -24.04
N GLY A 671 7.16 17.80 -25.01
CA GLY A 671 6.79 18.62 -26.18
C GLY A 671 5.46 19.36 -25.99
N ARG A 672 4.58 19.33 -27.01
CA ARG A 672 3.26 19.97 -27.03
C ARG A 672 2.12 18.93 -26.89
N PRO A 673 1.36 18.90 -25.78
CA PRO A 673 0.19 18.03 -25.62
C PRO A 673 -0.99 18.41 -26.52
N THR A 674 -1.92 17.48 -26.72
CA THR A 674 -3.21 17.68 -27.43
C THR A 674 -4.29 18.27 -26.51
N SER A 675 -5.42 18.76 -27.06
CA SER A 675 -6.54 19.23 -26.22
C SER A 675 -7.16 18.09 -25.40
N GLU A 676 -7.29 16.88 -25.96
CA GLU A 676 -7.78 15.67 -25.28
C GLU A 676 -6.95 15.37 -24.01
N MET A 677 -5.61 15.45 -24.12
CA MET A 677 -4.69 15.28 -22.99
C MET A 677 -4.82 16.41 -21.97
N CYS A 678 -4.89 17.67 -22.43
CA CYS A 678 -5.00 18.82 -21.54
C CYS A 678 -6.32 18.84 -20.76
N GLU A 679 -7.43 18.47 -21.40
CA GLU A 679 -8.75 18.38 -20.78
C GLU A 679 -8.78 17.29 -19.71
N ALA A 680 -8.34 16.07 -20.05
CA ALA A 680 -8.23 14.97 -19.09
C ALA A 680 -7.30 15.33 -17.91
N TYR A 681 -6.13 15.91 -18.16
CA TYR A 681 -5.19 16.30 -17.09
C TYR A 681 -5.79 17.37 -16.19
N THR A 682 -6.56 18.30 -16.76
CA THR A 682 -7.27 19.33 -15.99
C THR A 682 -8.41 18.74 -15.17
N ARG A 683 -9.12 17.71 -15.66
CA ARG A 683 -10.12 16.98 -14.85
C ARG A 683 -9.49 16.23 -13.69
N VAL A 684 -8.38 15.53 -13.92
CA VAL A 684 -7.61 14.84 -12.86
C VAL A 684 -7.12 15.85 -11.82
N LEU A 685 -6.58 17.00 -12.26
CA LEU A 685 -6.17 18.09 -11.37
C LEU A 685 -7.34 18.67 -10.56
N GLN A 686 -8.49 18.92 -11.18
CA GLN A 686 -9.69 19.39 -10.46
C GLN A 686 -10.12 18.40 -9.38
N GLY A 687 -10.08 17.10 -9.67
CA GLY A 687 -10.32 16.06 -8.68
C GLY A 687 -9.33 16.08 -7.52
N HIS A 688 -8.03 16.19 -7.82
CA HIS A 688 -6.96 16.25 -6.82
C HIS A 688 -7.10 17.48 -5.91
N ILE A 689 -7.41 18.65 -6.47
CA ILE A 689 -7.66 19.89 -5.72
C ILE A 689 -8.90 19.75 -4.82
N ALA A 690 -9.97 19.14 -5.32
CA ALA A 690 -11.23 18.98 -4.58
C ALA A 690 -11.08 18.09 -3.33
N ILE A 691 -10.11 17.16 -3.32
CA ILE A 691 -9.72 16.40 -2.12
C ILE A 691 -8.78 17.22 -1.23
N ASP A 692 -7.70 17.78 -1.79
CA ASP A 692 -6.66 18.50 -1.02
C ASP A 692 -7.22 19.72 -0.28
N THR A 693 -8.27 20.36 -0.83
CA THR A 693 -8.95 21.52 -0.23
C THR A 693 -10.19 21.18 0.60
N ALA A 694 -10.52 19.89 0.77
CA ALA A 694 -11.73 19.47 1.46
C ALA A 694 -11.70 19.83 2.96
N ILE A 695 -12.80 20.43 3.44
CA ILE A 695 -13.08 20.68 4.85
C ILE A 695 -14.39 19.95 5.20
N PHE A 696 -14.34 19.10 6.23
CA PHE A 696 -15.40 18.16 6.56
C PHE A 696 -15.56 17.99 8.09
N PRO A 697 -16.75 17.62 8.60
CA PRO A 697 -16.95 17.39 10.02
C PRO A 697 -16.31 16.06 10.49
N GLU A 698 -16.03 15.96 11.79
CA GLU A 698 -15.68 14.69 12.45
C GLU A 698 -16.70 13.58 12.13
N GLY A 699 -16.24 12.32 12.05
CA GLY A 699 -17.07 11.17 11.66
C GLY A 699 -17.17 10.93 10.14
N THR A 700 -16.72 11.86 9.29
CA THR A 700 -16.69 11.67 7.83
C THR A 700 -15.66 10.61 7.42
N SER A 701 -16.07 9.62 6.64
CA SER A 701 -15.20 8.56 6.10
C SER A 701 -14.62 8.90 4.73
N GLY A 702 -13.49 8.28 4.36
CA GLY A 702 -12.83 8.49 3.06
C GLY A 702 -13.77 8.20 1.88
N ARG A 703 -14.60 7.16 1.98
CA ARG A 703 -15.59 6.82 0.93
C ARG A 703 -16.63 7.91 0.67
N GLN A 704 -16.93 8.77 1.64
CA GLN A 704 -17.83 9.91 1.43
C GLN A 704 -17.15 11.06 0.66
N LEU A 705 -15.82 11.09 0.62
CA LEU A 705 -15.02 12.11 -0.06
C LEU A 705 -14.53 11.69 -1.46
N ASP A 706 -14.42 10.38 -1.74
CA ASP A 706 -13.97 9.82 -3.03
C ASP A 706 -14.70 10.40 -4.26
N VAL A 707 -15.98 10.73 -4.12
CA VAL A 707 -16.79 11.37 -5.18
C VAL A 707 -16.26 12.76 -5.60
N LEU A 708 -15.57 13.48 -4.71
CA LEU A 708 -15.02 14.81 -5.00
C LEU A 708 -13.95 14.74 -6.10
N ALA A 709 -13.10 13.70 -6.05
CA ALA A 709 -12.07 13.46 -7.04
C ALA A 709 -12.64 13.05 -8.41
N ARG A 710 -13.72 12.26 -8.39
CA ARG A 710 -14.36 11.74 -9.62
C ARG A 710 -15.27 12.72 -10.33
N LYS A 711 -15.90 13.64 -9.59
CA LYS A 711 -16.93 14.58 -10.10
C LYS A 711 -16.52 15.33 -11.38
N ALA A 712 -15.25 15.74 -11.48
CA ALA A 712 -14.74 16.47 -12.64
C ALA A 712 -14.64 15.60 -13.90
N LEU A 713 -14.23 14.35 -13.75
CA LEU A 713 -14.14 13.34 -14.83
C LEU A 713 -15.53 12.85 -15.26
N TRP A 714 -16.39 12.53 -14.30
CA TRP A 714 -17.75 12.01 -14.54
C TRP A 714 -18.62 12.95 -15.38
N LYS A 715 -18.41 14.28 -15.29
CA LYS A 715 -19.11 15.26 -16.12
C LYS A 715 -18.90 15.01 -17.62
N ASP A 716 -17.75 14.47 -17.99
CA ASP A 716 -17.31 14.28 -19.37
C ASP A 716 -17.29 12.77 -19.75
N GLY A 717 -17.94 11.93 -18.95
CA GLY A 717 -18.00 10.47 -19.15
C GLY A 717 -16.73 9.69 -18.78
N MET A 718 -15.71 10.36 -18.23
CA MET A 718 -14.42 9.76 -17.85
C MET A 718 -14.46 9.19 -16.43
N ASN A 719 -13.63 8.18 -16.13
CA ASN A 719 -13.46 7.62 -14.77
C ASN A 719 -12.10 6.89 -14.63
N TYR A 720 -11.73 6.50 -13.40
CA TYR A 720 -10.63 5.58 -13.08
C TYR A 720 -11.12 4.43 -12.21
N MET A 721 -10.54 3.24 -12.39
CA MET A 721 -11.02 1.99 -11.79
C MET A 721 -10.24 1.54 -10.53
N HIS A 722 -9.53 2.46 -9.88
CA HIS A 722 -8.94 2.31 -8.54
C HIS A 722 -9.58 3.30 -7.54
N GLY A 723 -9.23 3.18 -6.26
CA GLY A 723 -9.63 4.14 -5.24
C GLY A 723 -8.94 5.50 -5.42
N THR A 724 -9.45 6.56 -4.79
CA THR A 724 -8.80 7.89 -4.78
C THR A 724 -7.57 7.96 -3.86
N GLY A 725 -7.28 6.91 -3.10
CA GLY A 725 -6.12 6.80 -2.23
C GLY A 725 -6.31 5.86 -1.05
N HIS A 726 -5.19 5.50 -0.41
CA HIS A 726 -5.05 4.53 0.66
C HIS A 726 -4.29 5.14 1.85
N GLY A 727 -4.44 4.56 3.04
CA GLY A 727 -3.51 4.82 4.13
C GLY A 727 -2.11 4.29 3.79
N PHE A 728 -1.09 4.79 4.49
CA PHE A 728 0.29 4.33 4.38
C PHE A 728 1.01 4.39 5.72
N GLY A 729 2.00 3.53 5.94
CA GLY A 729 2.65 3.34 7.23
C GLY A 729 3.90 4.19 7.48
N ALA A 730 4.33 4.27 8.74
CA ALA A 730 5.55 4.97 9.16
C ALA A 730 6.79 4.06 9.02
N PHE A 731 7.47 4.12 7.87
CA PHE A 731 8.53 3.19 7.48
C PHE A 731 8.01 1.74 7.56
N LEU A 732 6.92 1.47 6.86
CA LEU A 732 6.12 0.23 6.92
C LEU A 732 5.53 -0.02 5.52
N SER A 733 4.43 -0.77 5.40
CA SER A 733 3.73 -0.95 4.13
C SER A 733 3.27 0.38 3.52
N VAL A 734 3.42 0.49 2.20
CA VAL A 734 2.93 1.64 1.42
C VAL A 734 1.40 1.67 1.35
N HIS A 735 0.76 0.50 1.24
CA HIS A 735 -0.67 0.36 1.47
C HIS A 735 -0.91 -0.05 2.93
N GLU A 736 -1.67 0.75 3.68
CA GLU A 736 -1.99 0.50 5.07
C GLU A 736 -3.47 0.81 5.35
N GLY A 737 -4.14 -0.08 6.09
CA GLY A 737 -5.51 0.11 6.55
C GLY A 737 -5.63 0.79 7.92
N PRO A 738 -6.84 0.95 8.46
CA PRO A 738 -8.12 0.52 7.89
C PRO A 738 -8.88 1.64 7.14
N HIS A 739 -8.33 2.85 7.09
CA HIS A 739 -8.89 3.99 6.33
C HIS A 739 -8.36 4.05 4.90
N SER A 740 -9.21 4.46 3.97
CA SER A 740 -8.91 4.71 2.56
C SER A 740 -10.10 5.43 1.92
N PHE A 741 -9.96 5.90 0.68
CA PHE A 741 -11.09 6.44 -0.09
C PHE A 741 -12.10 5.36 -0.54
N ALA A 742 -11.82 4.08 -0.31
CA ALA A 742 -12.82 3.00 -0.44
C ALA A 742 -13.48 2.63 0.91
N SER A 743 -12.92 3.07 2.04
CA SER A 743 -13.30 2.63 3.38
C SER A 743 -14.40 3.48 4.02
N ASN A 744 -15.29 2.82 4.76
CA ASN A 744 -16.30 3.45 5.61
C ASN A 744 -15.72 3.91 6.97
N VAL A 745 -14.44 3.68 7.25
CA VAL A 745 -13.79 4.14 8.50
C VAL A 745 -13.72 5.67 8.52
N PRO A 746 -14.18 6.33 9.62
CA PRO A 746 -14.03 7.77 9.79
C PRO A 746 -12.56 8.23 9.73
N LEU A 747 -12.33 9.37 9.11
CA LEU A 747 -11.03 10.05 9.15
C LEU A 747 -10.90 10.80 10.48
N VAL A 748 -9.77 10.61 11.16
CA VAL A 748 -9.42 11.29 12.43
C VAL A 748 -8.05 11.95 12.31
N PRO A 749 -7.73 12.99 13.10
CA PRO A 749 -6.42 13.63 13.09
C PRO A 749 -5.27 12.61 13.24
N GLY A 750 -4.22 12.75 12.44
CA GLY A 750 -3.09 11.81 12.41
C GLY A 750 -3.26 10.62 11.47
N HIS A 751 -4.45 10.37 10.90
CA HIS A 751 -4.54 9.51 9.71
C HIS A 751 -3.76 10.15 8.55
N VAL A 752 -2.87 9.38 7.92
CA VAL A 752 -2.16 9.77 6.70
C VAL A 752 -2.71 8.98 5.52
N ILE A 753 -2.88 9.62 4.35
CA ILE A 753 -3.59 9.04 3.20
C ILE A 753 -3.07 9.62 1.88
N THR A 754 -3.00 8.83 0.80
CA THR A 754 -2.71 9.32 -0.55
C THR A 754 -3.94 10.00 -1.17
N ASN A 755 -3.72 10.88 -2.15
CA ASN A 755 -4.75 11.57 -2.94
C ASN A 755 -4.31 11.50 -4.41
N GLU A 756 -4.70 10.43 -5.10
CA GLU A 756 -4.09 9.89 -6.33
C GLU A 756 -5.05 9.76 -7.54
N PRO A 757 -5.99 10.70 -7.82
CA PRO A 757 -6.85 10.56 -8.98
C PRO A 757 -6.06 10.47 -10.29
N GLY A 758 -6.65 9.77 -11.27
CA GLY A 758 -6.06 9.57 -12.58
C GLY A 758 -7.11 9.38 -13.67
N PHE A 759 -6.61 9.18 -14.90
CA PHE A 759 -7.41 8.81 -16.06
C PHE A 759 -6.52 8.01 -17.02
N TYR A 760 -7.07 6.95 -17.60
CA TYR A 760 -6.33 5.98 -18.40
C TYR A 760 -7.12 5.66 -19.66
N LEU A 761 -6.55 5.99 -20.82
CA LEU A 761 -7.15 5.79 -22.12
C LEU A 761 -6.42 4.63 -22.82
N GLU A 762 -7.02 3.44 -22.71
CA GLU A 762 -6.46 2.14 -23.10
C GLU A 762 -5.80 2.18 -24.48
N GLY A 763 -4.55 1.71 -24.56
CA GLY A 763 -3.77 1.70 -25.79
C GLY A 763 -3.29 3.07 -26.32
N LYS A 764 -3.63 4.20 -25.67
CA LYS A 764 -3.18 5.54 -26.06
C LYS A 764 -2.23 6.20 -25.05
N TRP A 765 -2.74 6.52 -23.86
CA TRP A 765 -2.02 7.25 -22.80
C TRP A 765 -2.80 7.27 -21.48
N GLY A 766 -2.11 7.55 -20.38
CA GLY A 766 -2.75 7.77 -19.09
C GLY A 766 -1.97 8.72 -18.22
N MET A 767 -2.56 9.05 -17.07
CA MET A 767 -2.13 10.14 -16.20
C MET A 767 -2.67 9.94 -14.79
N ARG A 768 -1.87 10.29 -13.79
CA ARG A 768 -2.23 10.34 -12.37
C ARG A 768 -1.52 11.53 -11.71
N ILE A 769 -2.16 12.15 -10.73
CA ILE A 769 -1.60 13.27 -9.95
C ILE A 769 -1.81 12.95 -8.48
N GLU A 770 -0.71 12.70 -7.77
CA GLU A 770 -0.77 12.20 -6.41
C GLU A 770 -0.13 13.13 -5.38
N SER A 771 -0.62 13.13 -4.14
CA SER A 771 0.14 13.62 -2.99
C SER A 771 -0.31 12.95 -1.72
N ALA A 772 0.65 12.73 -0.82
CA ALA A 772 0.37 12.27 0.53
C ALA A 772 -0.11 13.40 1.43
N LEU A 773 -1.19 13.13 2.16
CA LEU A 773 -1.91 14.03 3.05
C LEU A 773 -1.89 13.49 4.49
N VAL A 774 -2.07 14.37 5.46
CA VAL A 774 -2.40 14.05 6.85
C VAL A 774 -3.65 14.79 7.28
N VAL A 775 -4.58 14.10 7.92
CA VAL A 775 -5.81 14.66 8.48
C VAL A 775 -5.45 15.51 9.71
N THR A 776 -5.98 16.73 9.76
CA THR A 776 -5.72 17.72 10.82
C THR A 776 -7.01 18.44 11.23
N LYS A 777 -7.06 18.95 12.47
CA LYS A 777 -8.15 19.83 12.94
C LYS A 777 -8.01 21.21 12.27
N VAL A 778 -9.08 21.75 11.69
CA VAL A 778 -9.09 23.05 10.98
C VAL A 778 -10.09 24.02 11.60
N LYS A 779 -9.78 25.33 11.56
CA LYS A 779 -10.60 26.38 12.17
C LYS A 779 -11.56 26.98 11.12
N THR A 780 -12.83 26.59 11.19
CA THR A 780 -13.92 27.04 10.32
C THR A 780 -14.55 28.38 10.78
N ARG A 781 -15.40 28.99 9.95
CA ARG A 781 -16.14 30.22 10.30
C ARG A 781 -17.35 29.99 11.20
N GLY A 782 -17.76 28.74 11.41
CA GLY A 782 -18.95 28.37 12.18
C GLY A 782 -18.92 26.89 12.57
N GLN A 783 -19.60 26.57 13.68
CA GLN A 783 -19.45 25.32 14.44
C GLN A 783 -20.75 24.50 14.44
N PHE A 784 -21.37 24.32 13.28
CA PHE A 784 -22.63 23.58 13.17
C PHE A 784 -22.39 22.08 13.43
N ASN A 785 -23.20 21.49 14.31
CA ASN A 785 -23.06 20.12 14.84
C ASN A 785 -21.70 19.79 15.50
N GLY A 786 -20.89 20.79 15.82
CA GLY A 786 -19.61 20.61 16.52
C GLY A 786 -18.56 21.64 16.12
N ASP A 787 -17.55 21.82 16.99
CA ASP A 787 -16.36 22.62 16.74
C ASP A 787 -15.21 21.83 16.10
N VAL A 788 -15.25 20.48 16.17
CA VAL A 788 -14.27 19.60 15.51
C VAL A 788 -14.55 19.50 14.01
N TRP A 789 -13.89 20.37 13.25
CA TRP A 789 -13.80 20.30 11.80
C TRP A 789 -12.41 19.82 11.37
N LEU A 790 -12.37 19.06 10.28
CA LEU A 790 -11.20 18.37 9.77
C LEU A 790 -10.89 18.81 8.33
N GLY A 791 -9.62 18.68 7.96
CA GLY A 791 -9.08 18.92 6.62
C GLY A 791 -7.67 18.35 6.48
N PHE A 792 -6.98 18.64 5.39
CA PHE A 792 -5.69 18.02 5.07
C PHE A 792 -4.50 19.01 5.13
N ASP A 793 -3.35 18.57 5.66
CA ASP A 793 -2.02 19.12 5.36
C ASP A 793 -1.28 18.15 4.43
N ARG A 794 -0.46 18.66 3.51
CA ARG A 794 0.17 17.85 2.44
C ARG A 794 1.65 17.64 2.73
N PHE A 795 2.10 16.40 2.80
CA PHE A 795 3.54 16.11 2.89
C PHE A 795 4.25 16.38 1.57
N THR A 796 3.74 15.82 0.46
CA THR A 796 4.40 15.85 -0.85
C THR A 796 4.82 17.28 -1.24
N CYS A 797 6.08 17.39 -1.66
CA CYS A 797 6.73 18.63 -2.06
C CYS A 797 7.37 18.42 -3.43
N VAL A 798 6.51 18.30 -4.45
CA VAL A 798 6.92 18.18 -5.86
C VAL A 798 5.98 19.06 -6.70
N PRO A 799 6.49 19.97 -7.56
CA PRO A 799 5.65 20.79 -8.43
C PRO A 799 4.72 19.95 -9.32
N ILE A 800 3.60 20.54 -9.73
CA ILE A 800 2.69 19.99 -10.75
C ILE A 800 2.91 20.78 -12.04
N GLN A 801 3.13 20.09 -13.16
CA GLN A 801 3.49 20.75 -14.41
C GLN A 801 2.26 21.43 -15.04
N THR A 802 2.24 22.76 -15.03
CA THR A 802 1.08 23.53 -15.53
C THR A 802 0.87 23.44 -17.05
N ARG A 803 1.81 22.85 -17.80
CA ARG A 803 1.80 22.78 -19.28
C ARG A 803 0.56 22.11 -19.87
N MET A 804 0.05 21.06 -19.21
CA MET A 804 -1.14 20.31 -19.62
C MET A 804 -2.44 20.88 -19.01
N VAL A 805 -2.41 22.02 -18.34
CA VAL A 805 -3.59 22.57 -17.64
C VAL A 805 -4.31 23.57 -18.53
N LYS A 806 -5.54 23.26 -18.96
CA LYS A 806 -6.37 24.12 -19.80
C LYS A 806 -6.99 25.22 -18.92
N GLU A 807 -6.35 26.39 -18.88
CA GLU A 807 -6.67 27.46 -17.92
C GLU A 807 -8.16 27.88 -17.92
N SER A 808 -8.86 27.81 -19.06
CA SER A 808 -10.28 28.15 -19.18
C SER A 808 -11.22 27.20 -18.41
N MET A 809 -10.77 26.00 -18.05
CA MET A 809 -11.57 25.03 -17.28
C MET A 809 -11.49 25.24 -15.76
N LEU A 810 -10.49 25.99 -15.26
CA LEU A 810 -10.24 26.15 -13.83
C LEU A 810 -10.99 27.34 -13.20
N THR A 811 -11.45 27.16 -11.97
CA THR A 811 -11.94 28.24 -11.10
C THR A 811 -10.81 29.19 -10.68
N LYS A 812 -11.13 30.36 -10.12
CA LYS A 812 -10.10 31.32 -9.65
C LYS A 812 -9.30 30.71 -8.49
N GLU A 813 -9.99 29.93 -7.68
CA GLU A 813 -9.52 29.23 -6.50
C GLU A 813 -8.56 28.09 -6.90
N GLU A 814 -8.92 27.28 -7.89
CA GLU A 814 -8.05 26.24 -8.47
C GLU A 814 -6.79 26.85 -9.13
N LYS A 815 -6.93 27.96 -9.86
CA LYS A 815 -5.80 28.70 -10.46
C LYS A 815 -4.85 29.27 -9.42
N GLN A 816 -5.35 29.67 -8.25
CA GLN A 816 -4.52 30.16 -7.15
C GLN A 816 -3.84 28.99 -6.43
N TRP A 817 -4.57 27.92 -6.12
CA TRP A 817 -4.05 26.71 -5.47
C TRP A 817 -2.82 26.13 -6.18
N ILE A 818 -2.81 26.05 -7.52
CA ILE A 818 -1.66 25.45 -8.24
C ILE A 818 -0.44 26.36 -8.22
N LYS A 819 -0.63 27.69 -8.23
CA LYS A 819 0.44 28.67 -8.08
C LYS A 819 1.03 28.62 -6.67
N ASP A 820 0.17 28.56 -5.65
CA ASP A 820 0.58 28.46 -4.25
C ASP A 820 1.29 27.14 -3.97
N HIS A 821 0.81 26.01 -4.53
CA HIS A 821 1.46 24.70 -4.41
C HIS A 821 2.86 24.68 -5.06
N ASN A 822 3.00 25.17 -6.29
CA ASN A 822 4.31 25.21 -6.95
C ASN A 822 5.27 26.21 -6.28
N THR A 823 4.77 27.37 -5.81
CA THR A 823 5.56 28.35 -5.03
C THR A 823 6.05 27.74 -3.71
N ARG A 824 5.16 27.09 -2.95
CA ARG A 824 5.50 26.31 -1.73
C ARG A 824 6.57 25.26 -2.00
N CYS A 825 6.55 24.61 -3.17
CA CYS A 825 7.58 23.66 -3.57
C CYS A 825 8.92 24.37 -3.86
N TYR A 826 8.91 25.51 -4.57
CA TYR A 826 10.12 26.32 -4.74
C TYR A 826 10.73 26.75 -3.39
N ASP A 827 9.95 27.39 -2.52
CA ASP A 827 10.42 27.93 -1.24
C ASP A 827 11.03 26.86 -0.32
N LYS A 828 10.44 25.66 -0.30
CA LYS A 828 10.92 24.54 0.53
C LYS A 828 12.13 23.83 -0.06
N ILE A 829 12.20 23.66 -1.39
CA ILE A 829 13.20 22.78 -2.04
C ILE A 829 14.44 23.55 -2.50
N ALA A 830 14.28 24.81 -2.95
CA ALA A 830 15.40 25.63 -3.46
C ALA A 830 16.61 25.76 -2.50
N PRO A 831 16.45 25.83 -1.15
CA PRO A 831 17.59 25.83 -0.23
C PRO A 831 18.51 24.60 -0.34
N PHE A 832 17.99 23.47 -0.81
CA PHE A 832 18.68 22.17 -0.95
C PHE A 832 19.20 21.89 -2.38
N LEU A 833 19.08 22.86 -3.30
CA LEU A 833 19.51 22.74 -4.71
C LEU A 833 20.60 23.75 -5.10
N LYS A 834 21.34 24.27 -4.13
CA LYS A 834 22.42 25.25 -4.37
C LYS A 834 23.58 24.66 -5.19
N ASP A 835 23.77 23.34 -5.10
CA ASP A 835 24.73 22.54 -5.84
C ASP A 835 24.25 22.27 -7.29
N ASP A 836 23.04 21.74 -7.46
CA ASP A 836 22.43 21.49 -8.77
C ASP A 836 21.73 22.75 -9.31
N LYS A 837 22.56 23.69 -9.79
CA LYS A 837 22.12 24.95 -10.45
C LYS A 837 21.07 24.72 -11.55
N ARG A 838 21.11 23.57 -12.22
CA ARG A 838 20.17 23.15 -13.28
C ARG A 838 18.82 22.76 -12.67
N ALA A 839 18.79 21.95 -11.62
CA ALA A 839 17.57 21.62 -10.89
C ALA A 839 16.95 22.85 -10.23
N LEU A 840 17.77 23.76 -9.66
CA LEU A 840 17.29 25.04 -9.12
C LEU A 840 16.66 25.92 -10.20
N LYS A 841 17.29 26.04 -11.38
CA LYS A 841 16.73 26.78 -12.54
C LYS A 841 15.43 26.17 -13.05
N TRP A 842 15.36 24.83 -13.13
CA TRP A 842 14.15 24.11 -13.52
C TRP A 842 13.01 24.32 -12.52
N LEU A 843 13.28 24.16 -11.22
CA LEU A 843 12.31 24.35 -10.13
C LEU A 843 11.74 25.77 -10.13
N LYS A 844 12.61 26.77 -10.26
CA LYS A 844 12.20 28.18 -10.37
C LYS A 844 11.28 28.39 -11.57
N ARG A 845 11.65 27.85 -12.74
CA ARG A 845 10.87 27.95 -13.97
C ARG A 845 9.49 27.29 -13.85
N GLU A 846 9.34 26.15 -13.18
CA GLU A 846 8.02 25.51 -12.98
C GLU A 846 7.16 26.18 -11.88
N ALA A 847 7.77 26.94 -10.97
CA ALA A 847 7.05 27.76 -10.00
C ALA A 847 6.57 29.10 -10.59
N GLU A 848 7.37 29.72 -11.47
CA GLU A 848 7.02 30.98 -12.16
C GLU A 848 6.22 30.75 -13.46
N ARG A 849 5.95 29.50 -13.85
CA ARG A 849 5.25 29.16 -15.10
C ARG A 849 3.78 29.62 -15.08
N GLY A 850 3.33 30.22 -16.19
CA GLY A 850 1.90 30.42 -16.46
C GLY A 850 1.12 29.11 -16.55
N ILE A 851 -0.21 29.17 -16.58
CA ILE A 851 -1.06 27.99 -16.73
C ILE A 851 -1.24 27.67 -18.21
N GLY A 852 -1.14 26.39 -18.58
CA GLY A 852 -1.26 25.93 -19.97
C GLY A 852 0.01 26.08 -20.81
N LEU A 853 -0.18 26.17 -22.12
CA LEU A 853 0.91 26.33 -23.09
C LEU A 853 1.38 27.79 -23.11
N ALA A 854 2.70 27.99 -23.10
CA ALA A 854 3.25 29.29 -23.44
C ALA A 854 2.89 29.64 -24.89
N PRO A 855 2.46 30.88 -25.20
CA PRO A 855 2.20 31.28 -26.58
C PRO A 855 3.48 31.15 -27.41
N ALA A 856 3.34 30.72 -28.66
CA ALA A 856 4.47 30.57 -29.56
C ALA A 856 5.19 31.91 -29.78
N ALA A 857 6.53 31.87 -29.92
CA ALA A 857 7.32 33.04 -30.27
C ALA A 857 6.87 33.56 -31.64
N GLY A 858 6.10 34.66 -31.64
CA GLY A 858 5.32 35.13 -32.78
C GLY A 858 3.92 35.65 -32.41
N GLY A 859 3.42 35.40 -31.19
CA GLY A 859 2.22 36.06 -30.66
C GLY A 859 0.88 35.52 -31.16
N LEU A 860 0.89 34.47 -31.98
CA LEU A 860 -0.32 33.77 -32.44
C LEU A 860 -0.67 32.61 -31.51
N SER A 861 -1.46 32.90 -30.48
CA SER A 861 -2.31 31.90 -29.83
C SER A 861 -3.55 31.67 -30.70
N ILE A 862 -3.51 30.66 -31.57
CA ILE A 862 -4.72 30.14 -32.20
C ILE A 862 -5.32 29.12 -31.23
N ASP A 863 -6.25 29.57 -30.40
CA ASP A 863 -7.25 28.68 -29.83
C ASP A 863 -8.14 28.23 -30.99
N TRP A 864 -8.10 26.92 -31.27
CA TRP A 864 -9.09 26.27 -32.12
C TRP A 864 -10.18 25.75 -31.18
N ASP A 865 -11.27 26.51 -31.08
CA ASP A 865 -12.55 26.08 -30.50
C ASP A 865 -13.20 24.95 -31.34
#